data_AF-R6YX20-F1
#
_entry.id   AF-R6YX20-F1
#
_cell.length_a   1.000
_cell.length_b   1.000
_cell.length_c   1.000
_cell.angle_alpha   90.00
_cell.angle_beta   90.00
_cell.angle_gamma   90.00
#
_symmetry.space_group_name_H-M   'P 1'
#
loop_
_entity.id
_entity.type
_entity.pdbx_description
1 polymer ?
#
loop_
_entity_poly.entity_id
_entity_poly.type
_entity_poly.pdbx_seq_one_letter_code
_entity_poly.pdbx_strand_id
1 'polypeptide(L)'
;MRRILCFGDSNTYGYSPDGQRYAEDSIWPGIMGNLLGERFEVIADGKNGRTIAFDDPYMEGCNGMRDIEASLEANAPLDLVVLMLGTNDLKKYFDATPAQIAENLKAMCELIQQKTEAKILIASPMLLGDEIEFSPTLSLEFGRAQIDYSFDFAPQFSKVAKEVGAGFIDLAVVAMSSGADCLHLMPEEHQQIGVAMKDKVLEAFAEELRAEEEEEARRKAEEEARRKAEEEARQKAEEEARRKAEEEEARRKAEEEARRKAEEEEARRKAEEEARQKAEAEAARQKAEEEARRKAEEEEQLRQAAEEEARRKAEEEALLKAQAEEKARREQEEIEEAARKKQKEILEEAAKEAEKETVFDPMNPNQEDLPVWQVGDVNVDLAAPAQDENIILSGEITATAAASEKEDNLAAMLQDEQPSGLGSVEFVTGGSLDSVDASVNSQSDFGGLTTLEFGTAASSGQKEKMTAGKVYRFDNELHEVIFKTRKLIDEFNQTRYDDVDGRERIIRDLFGGVGAKVCVEPPFRCDYGFNIHVGDNFYANYGCVILDSTKVTIGDHVFLGPNVQIYTPCHPIYAPARNEGYEYAKEVTIGDDVWVGGNVTIVPGAHIGSNVVIGAGSVVTGDIPDGVVAAGNPCRIIRKITDQDKQNWLDKKEKE
;
A
#
# COMPACT_ATOMS: atom_id res chain seq x y z
N MET A 1 -12.65 -8.16 -19.04
CA MET A 1 -12.93 -6.72 -19.06
C MET A 1 -14.42 -6.57 -18.85
N ARG A 2 -14.83 -5.88 -17.78
CA ARG A 2 -16.23 -5.64 -17.42
C ARG A 2 -16.71 -4.35 -18.08
N ARG A 3 -17.92 -4.30 -18.62
CA ARG A 3 -18.45 -3.16 -19.38
C ARG A 3 -19.52 -2.43 -18.58
N ILE A 4 -19.33 -1.13 -18.39
CA ILE A 4 -20.14 -0.26 -17.53
C ILE A 4 -20.81 0.80 -18.38
N LEU A 5 -22.14 0.86 -18.36
CA LEU A 5 -22.90 1.93 -18.99
C LEU A 5 -23.26 3.00 -17.95
N CYS A 6 -22.73 4.21 -18.10
CA CYS A 6 -23.14 5.38 -17.32
C CYS A 6 -24.25 6.11 -18.08
N PHE A 7 -25.50 5.86 -17.73
CA PHE A 7 -26.68 6.45 -18.34
C PHE A 7 -27.18 7.64 -17.51
N GLY A 8 -27.14 8.84 -18.09
CA GLY A 8 -27.43 10.07 -17.33
C GLY A 8 -27.72 11.31 -18.17
N ASP A 9 -27.77 12.45 -17.47
CA ASP A 9 -28.15 13.76 -18.03
C ASP A 9 -26.95 14.58 -18.55
N SER A 10 -27.06 15.90 -18.59
CA SER A 10 -26.00 16.84 -18.96
C SER A 10 -24.75 16.72 -18.06
N ASN A 11 -24.89 16.36 -16.79
CA ASN A 11 -23.76 16.12 -15.88
C ASN A 11 -23.03 14.80 -16.19
N THR A 12 -23.68 13.85 -16.87
CA THR A 12 -23.02 12.65 -17.43
C THR A 12 -22.49 12.91 -18.84
N TYR A 13 -23.11 13.83 -19.60
CA TYR A 13 -22.61 14.26 -20.91
C TYR A 13 -21.31 15.05 -20.78
N GLY A 14 -21.14 15.80 -19.68
CA GLY A 14 -20.03 16.72 -19.46
C GLY A 14 -20.32 18.16 -19.89
N TYR A 15 -21.58 18.59 -19.82
CA TYR A 15 -21.95 19.98 -20.12
C TYR A 15 -21.44 20.92 -19.04
N SER A 16 -20.76 21.99 -19.43
CA SER A 16 -20.16 22.97 -18.52
C SER A 16 -21.04 24.23 -18.38
N PRO A 17 -20.98 24.97 -17.24
CA PRO A 17 -21.80 26.17 -17.03
C PRO A 17 -21.58 27.32 -18.04
N ASP A 18 -20.47 27.31 -18.79
CA ASP A 18 -20.19 28.25 -19.89
C ASP A 18 -20.78 27.80 -21.25
N GLY A 19 -21.53 26.70 -21.27
CA GLY A 19 -22.21 26.16 -22.44
C GLY A 19 -21.32 25.33 -23.38
N GLN A 20 -20.14 24.90 -22.93
CA GLN A 20 -19.27 23.97 -23.65
C GLN A 20 -19.52 22.52 -23.22
N ARG A 21 -18.65 21.61 -23.68
CA ARG A 21 -18.53 20.25 -23.17
C ARG A 21 -17.09 20.02 -22.73
N TYR A 22 -16.90 19.47 -21.53
CA TYR A 22 -15.60 18.98 -21.07
C TYR A 22 -15.08 17.82 -21.92
N ALA A 23 -13.77 17.57 -21.85
CA ALA A 23 -13.14 16.43 -22.51
C ALA A 23 -13.56 15.10 -21.86
N GLU A 24 -13.52 14.02 -22.63
CA GLU A 24 -14.05 12.71 -22.22
C GLU A 24 -13.27 12.09 -21.04
N ASP A 25 -11.98 12.38 -20.93
CA ASP A 25 -11.12 12.01 -19.79
C ASP A 25 -11.33 12.87 -18.53
N SER A 26 -12.04 14.00 -18.68
CA SER A 26 -12.22 15.06 -17.69
C SER A 26 -13.62 15.09 -17.09
N ILE A 27 -14.51 14.20 -17.56
CA ILE A 27 -15.87 14.01 -17.02
C ILE A 27 -15.91 12.81 -16.09
N TRP A 28 -16.86 12.79 -15.14
CA TRP A 28 -16.89 11.77 -14.08
C TRP A 28 -16.86 10.30 -14.57
N PRO A 29 -17.48 9.90 -15.71
CA PRO A 29 -17.37 8.52 -16.20
C PRO A 29 -15.97 8.18 -16.73
N GLY A 30 -15.32 9.11 -17.45
CA GLY A 30 -13.96 8.91 -17.97
C GLY A 30 -12.91 8.94 -16.87
N ILE A 31 -13.07 9.83 -15.89
CA ILE A 31 -12.25 9.84 -14.66
C ILE A 31 -12.41 8.50 -13.92
N MET A 32 -13.63 8.00 -13.74
CA MET A 32 -13.88 6.68 -13.16
C MET A 32 -13.21 5.56 -13.98
N GLY A 33 -13.33 5.57 -15.31
CA GLY A 33 -12.70 4.57 -16.19
C GLY A 33 -11.17 4.58 -16.08
N ASN A 34 -10.55 5.76 -16.11
CA ASN A 34 -9.11 5.95 -15.91
C ASN A 34 -8.64 5.43 -14.53
N LEU A 35 -9.45 5.57 -13.48
CA LEU A 35 -9.15 5.08 -12.13
C LEU A 35 -9.41 3.57 -11.94
N LEU A 36 -10.30 2.97 -12.75
CA LEU A 36 -10.58 1.53 -12.74
C LEU A 36 -9.57 0.73 -13.59
N GLY A 37 -9.01 1.35 -14.64
CA GLY A 37 -8.02 0.78 -15.54
C GLY A 37 -8.56 -0.36 -16.42
N GLU A 38 -7.65 -1.04 -17.15
CA GLU A 38 -7.95 -2.03 -18.20
C GLU A 38 -8.82 -3.24 -17.79
N ARG A 39 -9.12 -3.41 -16.49
CA ARG A 39 -10.11 -4.39 -16.03
C ARG A 39 -11.55 -3.99 -16.44
N PHE A 40 -11.80 -2.71 -16.69
CA PHE A 40 -13.12 -2.14 -16.97
C PHE A 40 -13.13 -1.27 -18.23
N GLU A 41 -14.27 -1.26 -18.92
CA GLU A 41 -14.63 -0.33 -19.99
C GLU A 41 -15.80 0.52 -19.48
N VAL A 42 -15.71 1.84 -19.52
CA VAL A 42 -16.77 2.75 -19.06
C VAL A 42 -17.29 3.56 -20.24
N ILE A 43 -18.61 3.54 -20.43
CA ILE A 43 -19.32 4.12 -21.57
C ILE A 43 -20.20 5.27 -21.05
N ALA A 44 -19.94 6.49 -21.51
CA ALA A 44 -20.68 7.69 -21.11
C ALA A 44 -21.88 7.96 -22.03
N ASP A 45 -23.07 7.42 -21.69
CA ASP A 45 -24.34 7.84 -22.31
C ASP A 45 -24.97 8.97 -21.49
N GLY A 46 -24.42 10.17 -21.68
CA GLY A 46 -25.00 11.41 -21.18
C GLY A 46 -25.80 12.14 -22.26
N LYS A 47 -26.94 12.73 -21.90
CA LYS A 47 -27.77 13.53 -22.81
C LYS A 47 -28.33 14.75 -22.09
N ASN A 48 -28.10 15.94 -22.65
CA ASN A 48 -28.57 17.20 -22.05
C ASN A 48 -30.10 17.17 -21.83
N GLY A 49 -30.55 17.64 -20.67
CA GLY A 49 -31.97 17.69 -20.32
C GLY A 49 -32.64 16.34 -20.08
N ARG A 50 -31.91 15.20 -20.11
CA ARG A 50 -32.52 13.87 -19.96
C ARG A 50 -33.24 13.73 -18.62
N THR A 51 -34.50 13.35 -18.69
CA THR A 51 -35.39 12.97 -17.57
C THR A 51 -35.37 11.46 -17.38
N ILE A 52 -35.93 10.96 -16.27
CA ILE A 52 -36.18 9.54 -16.08
C ILE A 52 -37.35 9.08 -16.96
N ALA A 53 -38.50 9.77 -16.91
CA ALA A 53 -39.71 9.29 -17.61
C ALA A 53 -40.61 10.37 -18.25
N PHE A 54 -40.30 11.66 -18.08
CA PHE A 54 -41.13 12.75 -18.61
C PHE A 54 -40.74 13.16 -20.03
N ASP A 55 -41.74 13.49 -20.87
CA ASP A 55 -41.52 14.16 -22.15
C ASP A 55 -41.37 15.67 -21.90
N ASP A 56 -40.16 16.21 -22.09
CA ASP A 56 -39.92 17.65 -21.99
C ASP A 56 -40.62 18.40 -23.17
N PRO A 57 -41.54 19.35 -22.89
CA PRO A 57 -42.32 20.04 -23.91
C PRO A 57 -41.52 21.11 -24.67
N TYR A 58 -40.27 21.38 -24.27
CA TYR A 58 -39.36 22.33 -24.91
C TYR A 58 -38.11 21.64 -25.50
N MET A 59 -37.79 20.41 -25.08
CA MET A 59 -36.63 19.63 -25.54
C MET A 59 -37.02 18.21 -25.98
N GLU A 60 -37.31 18.05 -27.27
CA GLU A 60 -37.77 16.77 -27.84
C GLU A 60 -36.78 15.61 -27.59
N GLY A 61 -37.34 14.46 -27.20
CA GLY A 61 -36.60 13.20 -27.09
C GLY A 61 -35.80 13.00 -25.80
N CYS A 62 -35.89 13.88 -24.80
CA CYS A 62 -35.14 13.75 -23.55
C CYS A 62 -35.70 12.73 -22.53
N ASN A 63 -36.69 11.92 -22.91
CA ASN A 63 -37.31 10.92 -22.03
C ASN A 63 -36.44 9.66 -21.89
N GLY A 64 -35.78 9.50 -20.74
CA GLY A 64 -34.88 8.37 -20.46
C GLY A 64 -35.53 7.00 -20.61
N MET A 65 -36.81 6.85 -20.24
CA MET A 65 -37.58 5.60 -20.37
C MET A 65 -37.76 5.15 -21.83
N ARG A 66 -37.69 6.08 -22.80
CA ARG A 66 -37.74 5.78 -24.24
C ARG A 66 -36.37 5.54 -24.85
N ASP A 67 -35.33 6.15 -24.29
CA ASP A 67 -33.94 6.02 -24.73
C ASP A 67 -33.27 4.72 -24.22
N ILE A 68 -33.58 4.29 -22.99
CA ILE A 68 -32.78 3.30 -22.24
C ILE A 68 -32.66 1.94 -22.95
N GLU A 69 -33.74 1.41 -23.54
CA GLU A 69 -33.68 0.12 -24.24
C GLU A 69 -32.67 0.14 -25.40
N ALA A 70 -32.68 1.20 -26.21
CA ALA A 70 -31.76 1.36 -27.33
C ALA A 70 -30.31 1.54 -26.88
N SER A 71 -30.09 2.17 -25.72
CA SER A 71 -28.76 2.29 -25.12
C SER A 71 -28.23 0.95 -24.59
N LEU A 72 -29.08 0.16 -23.92
CA LEU A 72 -28.72 -1.20 -23.50
C LEU A 72 -28.39 -2.10 -24.69
N GLU A 73 -29.21 -2.09 -25.74
CA GLU A 73 -28.98 -2.90 -26.95
C GLU A 73 -27.73 -2.47 -27.72
N ALA A 74 -27.49 -1.16 -27.87
CA ALA A 74 -26.31 -0.64 -28.58
C ALA A 74 -24.99 -0.94 -27.84
N ASN A 75 -25.03 -1.02 -26.51
CA ASN A 75 -23.84 -1.20 -25.68
C ASN A 75 -23.70 -2.62 -25.10
N ALA A 76 -24.56 -3.57 -25.44
CA ALA A 76 -24.48 -4.95 -24.95
C ALA A 76 -23.20 -5.70 -25.39
N PRO A 77 -22.69 -6.67 -24.61
CA PRO A 77 -23.09 -6.99 -23.24
C PRO A 77 -22.58 -5.95 -22.22
N LEU A 78 -23.25 -5.89 -21.07
CA LEU A 78 -22.95 -4.99 -19.96
C LEU A 78 -22.92 -5.78 -18.64
N ASP A 79 -22.00 -5.43 -17.74
CA ASP A 79 -21.87 -6.00 -16.40
C ASP A 79 -22.52 -5.10 -15.33
N LEU A 80 -22.56 -3.78 -15.58
CA LEU A 80 -23.13 -2.77 -14.68
C LEU A 80 -23.78 -1.62 -15.47
N VAL A 81 -24.94 -1.16 -15.01
CA VAL A 81 -25.56 0.10 -15.43
C VAL A 81 -25.56 1.08 -14.25
N VAL A 82 -24.94 2.25 -14.44
CA VAL A 82 -24.95 3.35 -13.48
C VAL A 82 -25.99 4.37 -13.93
N LEU A 83 -26.94 4.70 -13.06
CA LEU A 83 -28.01 5.66 -13.34
C LEU A 83 -27.75 6.96 -12.56
N MET A 84 -27.56 8.07 -13.29
CA MET A 84 -27.48 9.43 -12.73
C MET A 84 -28.48 10.33 -13.45
N LEU A 85 -29.73 10.30 -12.98
CA LEU A 85 -30.89 11.01 -13.54
C LEU A 85 -31.80 11.51 -12.41
N GLY A 86 -32.81 12.32 -12.77
CA GLY A 86 -33.82 12.87 -11.86
C GLY A 86 -33.79 14.39 -11.80
N THR A 87 -32.63 15.03 -12.00
CA THR A 87 -32.47 16.49 -11.93
C THR A 87 -33.47 17.21 -12.84
N ASN A 88 -33.61 16.76 -14.09
CA ASN A 88 -34.53 17.36 -15.05
C ASN A 88 -36.00 17.03 -14.76
N ASP A 89 -36.30 15.94 -14.05
CA ASP A 89 -37.67 15.58 -13.67
C ASP A 89 -38.26 16.54 -12.62
N LEU A 90 -37.42 17.31 -11.91
CA LEU A 90 -37.87 18.35 -10.96
C LEU A 90 -38.46 19.61 -11.62
N LYS A 91 -38.21 19.86 -12.91
CA LYS A 91 -38.53 21.13 -13.57
C LYS A 91 -39.99 21.55 -13.31
N LYS A 92 -40.21 22.84 -13.00
CA LYS A 92 -41.48 23.45 -12.56
C LYS A 92 -42.71 23.00 -13.34
N TYR A 93 -42.59 22.82 -14.65
CA TYR A 93 -43.70 22.49 -15.54
C TYR A 93 -44.07 21.00 -15.59
N PHE A 94 -43.31 20.11 -14.94
CA PHE A 94 -43.71 18.72 -14.68
C PHE A 94 -44.53 18.56 -13.39
N ASP A 95 -44.39 19.50 -12.44
CA ASP A 95 -45.05 19.50 -11.12
C ASP A 95 -44.89 18.15 -10.37
N ALA A 96 -43.73 17.51 -10.54
CA ALA A 96 -43.46 16.16 -10.06
C ALA A 96 -42.75 16.15 -8.70
N THR A 97 -43.30 15.43 -7.73
CA THR A 97 -42.68 15.24 -6.42
C THR A 97 -41.53 14.23 -6.46
N PRO A 98 -40.54 14.32 -5.56
CA PRO A 98 -39.48 13.32 -5.38
C PRO A 98 -39.97 11.87 -5.30
N ALA A 99 -41.14 11.62 -4.71
CA ALA A 99 -41.73 10.29 -4.63
C ALA A 99 -42.19 9.77 -6.01
N GLN A 100 -42.84 10.60 -6.84
CA GLN A 100 -43.24 10.22 -8.20
C GLN A 100 -42.02 9.97 -9.09
N ILE A 101 -40.97 10.79 -8.94
CA ILE A 101 -39.70 10.63 -9.66
C ILE A 101 -38.99 9.33 -9.25
N ALA A 102 -39.07 8.95 -7.98
CA ALA A 102 -38.54 7.68 -7.48
C ALA A 102 -39.33 6.44 -7.98
N GLU A 103 -40.66 6.49 -8.07
CA GLU A 103 -41.43 5.39 -8.70
C GLU A 103 -41.13 5.28 -10.20
N ASN A 104 -40.88 6.40 -10.90
CA ASN A 104 -40.38 6.39 -12.29
C ASN A 104 -38.98 5.74 -12.38
N LEU A 105 -38.08 6.04 -11.44
CA LEU A 105 -36.74 5.43 -11.37
C LEU A 105 -36.82 3.91 -11.14
N LYS A 106 -37.73 3.49 -10.27
CA LYS A 106 -38.01 2.08 -9.99
C LYS A 106 -38.45 1.34 -11.26
N ALA A 107 -39.41 1.90 -11.99
CA ALA A 107 -39.86 1.34 -13.27
C ALA A 107 -38.70 1.25 -14.31
N MET A 108 -37.78 2.22 -14.32
CA MET A 108 -36.58 2.16 -15.18
C MET A 108 -35.63 1.02 -14.75
N CYS A 109 -35.41 0.83 -13.44
CA CYS A 109 -34.59 -0.27 -12.93
C CYS A 109 -35.21 -1.64 -13.23
N GLU A 110 -36.52 -1.80 -13.03
CA GLU A 110 -37.29 -3.00 -13.37
C GLU A 110 -37.24 -3.28 -14.88
N LEU A 111 -37.22 -2.26 -15.74
CA LEU A 111 -37.06 -2.41 -17.18
C LEU A 111 -35.64 -2.86 -17.57
N ILE A 112 -34.59 -2.28 -16.96
CA ILE A 112 -33.20 -2.69 -17.18
C ILE A 112 -33.03 -4.18 -16.79
N GLN A 113 -33.57 -4.60 -15.64
CA GLN A 113 -33.53 -5.99 -15.16
C GLN A 113 -34.30 -6.97 -16.05
N GLN A 114 -35.27 -6.51 -16.85
CA GLN A 114 -35.96 -7.33 -17.86
C GLN A 114 -35.16 -7.48 -19.17
N LYS A 115 -34.13 -6.64 -19.38
CA LYS A 115 -33.38 -6.53 -20.64
C LYS A 115 -31.92 -7.00 -20.53
N THR A 116 -31.34 -6.99 -19.33
CA THR A 116 -29.95 -7.41 -19.09
C THR A 116 -29.77 -8.01 -17.69
N GLU A 117 -28.78 -8.90 -17.56
CA GLU A 117 -28.32 -9.46 -16.27
C GLU A 117 -27.32 -8.52 -15.55
N ALA A 118 -27.03 -7.34 -16.13
CA ALA A 118 -26.15 -6.33 -15.54
C ALA A 118 -26.62 -5.89 -14.14
N LYS A 119 -25.67 -5.67 -13.24
CA LYS A 119 -25.92 -5.02 -11.95
C LYS A 119 -26.41 -3.58 -12.18
N ILE A 120 -27.08 -2.99 -11.20
CA ILE A 120 -27.50 -1.58 -11.24
C ILE A 120 -26.85 -0.82 -10.07
N LEU A 121 -26.34 0.39 -10.33
CA LEU A 121 -25.91 1.36 -9.33
C LEU A 121 -26.72 2.66 -9.53
N ILE A 122 -27.55 3.00 -8.55
CA ILE A 122 -28.30 4.25 -8.53
C ILE A 122 -27.45 5.33 -7.86
N ALA A 123 -27.23 6.45 -8.56
CA ALA A 123 -26.64 7.65 -8.01
C ALA A 123 -27.72 8.73 -7.88
N SER A 124 -28.06 9.11 -6.65
CA SER A 124 -28.88 10.30 -6.42
C SER A 124 -28.12 11.54 -6.90
N PRO A 125 -28.74 12.42 -7.70
CA PRO A 125 -28.13 13.70 -8.08
C PRO A 125 -27.70 14.55 -6.88
N MET A 126 -26.84 15.52 -7.15
CA MET A 126 -26.50 16.59 -6.19
C MET A 126 -27.72 17.46 -5.89
N LEU A 127 -27.63 18.25 -4.82
CA LEU A 127 -28.57 19.34 -4.56
C LEU A 127 -28.47 20.41 -5.66
N LEU A 128 -29.59 21.06 -5.94
CA LEU A 128 -29.61 22.30 -6.73
C LEU A 128 -29.12 23.46 -5.86
N GLY A 129 -28.30 24.35 -6.43
CA GLY A 129 -27.77 25.51 -5.69
C GLY A 129 -28.86 26.51 -5.30
N ASP A 130 -28.72 27.12 -4.13
CA ASP A 130 -29.73 28.02 -3.51
C ASP A 130 -30.19 29.19 -4.39
N GLU A 131 -29.38 29.63 -5.35
CA GLU A 131 -29.67 30.76 -6.25
C GLU A 131 -30.21 30.34 -7.62
N ILE A 132 -30.60 29.07 -7.85
CA ILE A 132 -31.05 28.60 -9.17
C ILE A 132 -32.28 29.37 -9.72
N GLU A 133 -33.11 29.96 -8.86
CA GLU A 133 -34.23 30.81 -9.28
C GLU A 133 -33.79 32.16 -9.88
N PHE A 134 -32.52 32.54 -9.70
CA PHE A 134 -31.87 33.70 -10.33
C PHE A 134 -30.92 33.29 -11.47
N SER A 135 -30.76 31.99 -11.74
CA SER A 135 -29.90 31.46 -12.81
C SER A 135 -30.27 32.07 -14.17
N PRO A 136 -29.33 32.66 -14.93
CA PRO A 136 -29.62 33.35 -16.20
C PRO A 136 -30.26 32.46 -17.27
N THR A 137 -30.08 31.14 -17.16
CA THR A 137 -30.57 30.13 -18.10
C THR A 137 -31.64 29.22 -17.50
N LEU A 138 -31.56 28.91 -16.19
CA LEU A 138 -32.38 27.87 -15.55
C LEU A 138 -33.52 28.40 -14.67
N SER A 139 -33.59 29.70 -14.39
CA SER A 139 -34.64 30.34 -13.56
C SER A 139 -36.08 30.10 -14.04
N LEU A 140 -36.29 29.89 -15.35
CA LEU A 140 -37.60 29.52 -15.90
C LEU A 140 -37.99 28.06 -15.63
N GLU A 141 -37.00 27.17 -15.48
CA GLU A 141 -37.20 25.73 -15.30
C GLU A 141 -37.18 25.31 -13.82
N PHE A 142 -36.37 25.98 -12.98
CA PHE A 142 -36.12 25.62 -11.58
C PHE A 142 -36.31 26.80 -10.63
N GLY A 143 -36.64 26.54 -9.37
CA GLY A 143 -36.74 27.56 -8.33
C GLY A 143 -36.81 26.98 -6.91
N ARG A 144 -37.20 27.79 -5.92
CA ARG A 144 -37.12 27.41 -4.50
C ARG A 144 -37.68 26.01 -4.17
N ALA A 145 -38.91 25.70 -4.62
CA ALA A 145 -39.50 24.37 -4.40
C ALA A 145 -38.67 23.21 -4.98
N GLN A 146 -37.99 23.42 -6.11
CA GLN A 146 -37.09 22.41 -6.70
C GLN A 146 -35.80 22.23 -5.91
N ILE A 147 -35.25 23.30 -5.32
CA ILE A 147 -34.14 23.20 -4.37
C ILE A 147 -34.57 22.33 -3.19
N ASP A 148 -35.71 22.66 -2.57
CA ASP A 148 -36.23 21.97 -1.40
C ASP A 148 -36.57 20.48 -1.72
N TYR A 149 -37.08 20.19 -2.92
CA TYR A 149 -37.30 18.81 -3.41
C TYR A 149 -36.00 18.02 -3.66
N SER A 150 -34.90 18.66 -4.04
CA SER A 150 -33.63 17.97 -4.30
C SER A 150 -33.05 17.30 -3.03
N PHE A 151 -33.34 17.83 -1.84
CA PHE A 151 -32.98 17.19 -0.56
C PHE A 151 -33.69 15.85 -0.32
N ASP A 152 -34.86 15.62 -0.93
CA ASP A 152 -35.64 14.39 -0.76
C ASP A 152 -35.35 13.32 -1.82
N PHE A 153 -34.47 13.59 -2.79
CA PHE A 153 -34.01 12.56 -3.74
C PHE A 153 -33.24 11.43 -3.07
N ALA A 154 -32.19 11.71 -2.30
CA ALA A 154 -31.35 10.66 -1.72
C ALA A 154 -32.14 9.69 -0.81
N PRO A 155 -33.05 10.13 0.08
CA PRO A 155 -33.92 9.23 0.84
C PRO A 155 -34.82 8.35 -0.05
N GLN A 156 -35.46 8.91 -1.07
CA GLN A 156 -36.38 8.18 -1.94
C GLN A 156 -35.64 7.20 -2.87
N PHE A 157 -34.52 7.63 -3.46
CA PHE A 157 -33.70 6.79 -4.35
C PHE A 157 -33.00 5.67 -3.57
N SER A 158 -32.61 5.91 -2.30
CA SER A 158 -32.11 4.87 -1.40
C SER A 158 -33.18 3.81 -1.07
N LYS A 159 -34.46 4.19 -0.99
CA LYS A 159 -35.59 3.26 -0.87
C LYS A 159 -35.75 2.43 -2.14
N VAL A 160 -35.76 3.06 -3.32
CA VAL A 160 -35.84 2.37 -4.62
C VAL A 160 -34.69 1.36 -4.78
N ALA A 161 -33.45 1.76 -4.49
CA ALA A 161 -32.28 0.88 -4.59
C ALA A 161 -32.44 -0.40 -3.76
N LYS A 162 -32.95 -0.27 -2.53
CA LYS A 162 -33.24 -1.42 -1.64
C LYS A 162 -34.38 -2.30 -2.14
N GLU A 163 -35.41 -1.71 -2.77
CA GLU A 163 -36.54 -2.47 -3.33
C GLU A 163 -36.17 -3.27 -4.59
N VAL A 164 -35.30 -2.72 -5.46
CA VAL A 164 -34.88 -3.39 -6.72
C VAL A 164 -33.57 -4.18 -6.59
N GLY A 165 -32.89 -4.12 -5.44
CA GLY A 165 -31.60 -4.78 -5.22
C GLY A 165 -30.40 -4.12 -5.90
N ALA A 166 -30.48 -2.81 -6.19
CA ALA A 166 -29.39 -2.04 -6.76
C ALA A 166 -28.40 -1.51 -5.70
N GLY A 167 -27.17 -1.25 -6.12
CA GLY A 167 -26.24 -0.42 -5.36
C GLY A 167 -26.73 1.03 -5.28
N PHE A 168 -26.28 1.76 -4.26
CA PHE A 168 -26.67 3.16 -4.05
C PHE A 168 -25.47 4.06 -3.69
N ILE A 169 -25.48 5.27 -4.23
CA ILE A 169 -24.67 6.40 -3.77
C ILE A 169 -25.51 7.68 -3.75
N ASP A 170 -25.28 8.50 -2.72
CA ASP A 170 -25.78 9.87 -2.65
C ASP A 170 -24.67 10.83 -3.10
N LEU A 171 -24.91 11.64 -4.15
CA LEU A 171 -23.93 12.62 -4.61
C LEU A 171 -24.05 13.98 -3.93
N ALA A 172 -25.14 14.25 -3.20
CA ALA A 172 -25.30 15.49 -2.42
C ALA A 172 -24.27 15.62 -1.29
N VAL A 173 -23.69 14.50 -0.84
CA VAL A 173 -22.59 14.45 0.13
C VAL A 173 -21.20 14.26 -0.51
N VAL A 174 -21.11 14.26 -1.85
CA VAL A 174 -19.88 14.04 -2.62
C VAL A 174 -19.47 15.28 -3.42
N ALA A 175 -20.44 16.05 -3.92
CA ALA A 175 -20.21 17.16 -4.84
C ALA A 175 -21.32 18.22 -4.77
N MET A 176 -21.03 19.41 -5.31
CA MET A 176 -21.96 20.55 -5.33
C MET A 176 -22.21 21.03 -6.77
N SER A 177 -23.39 21.59 -7.02
CA SER A 177 -23.68 22.29 -8.29
C SER A 177 -22.84 23.57 -8.42
N SER A 178 -22.53 24.00 -9.65
CA SER A 178 -21.78 25.23 -9.90
C SER A 178 -22.43 26.47 -9.28
N GLY A 179 -21.61 27.42 -8.81
CA GLY A 179 -22.07 28.76 -8.44
C GLY A 179 -22.38 29.68 -9.63
N ALA A 180 -22.41 29.15 -10.87
CA ALA A 180 -22.64 29.93 -12.09
C ALA A 180 -24.04 29.70 -12.68
N ASP A 181 -24.56 28.47 -12.60
CA ASP A 181 -25.91 28.11 -13.06
C ASP A 181 -26.75 27.33 -12.03
N CYS A 182 -26.13 26.89 -10.93
CA CYS A 182 -26.74 26.10 -9.84
C CYS A 182 -27.22 24.68 -10.22
N LEU A 183 -26.75 24.11 -11.34
CA LEU A 183 -27.08 22.73 -11.74
C LEU A 183 -25.90 21.90 -12.25
N HIS A 184 -24.99 22.47 -13.05
CA HIS A 184 -23.92 21.70 -13.70
C HIS A 184 -22.67 21.56 -12.83
N LEU A 185 -21.85 20.55 -13.13
CA LEU A 185 -20.57 20.28 -12.46
C LEU A 185 -19.47 21.26 -12.91
N MET A 186 -18.53 21.55 -12.00
CA MET A 186 -17.20 22.07 -12.35
C MET A 186 -16.18 20.89 -12.36
N PRO A 187 -14.96 21.08 -12.89
CA PRO A 187 -13.98 19.98 -13.04
C PRO A 187 -13.61 19.29 -11.71
N GLU A 188 -13.56 20.06 -10.63
CA GLU A 188 -13.26 19.57 -9.27
C GLU A 188 -14.30 18.57 -8.76
N GLU A 189 -15.58 18.78 -9.06
CA GLU A 189 -16.67 17.88 -8.69
C GLU A 189 -16.79 16.68 -9.63
N HIS A 190 -16.49 16.84 -10.92
CA HIS A 190 -16.30 15.69 -11.82
C HIS A 190 -15.24 14.72 -11.28
N GLN A 191 -14.13 15.25 -10.74
CA GLN A 191 -13.08 14.45 -10.11
C GLN A 191 -13.55 13.76 -8.82
N GLN A 192 -14.33 14.45 -7.97
CA GLN A 192 -14.86 13.88 -6.72
C GLN A 192 -15.88 12.75 -7.01
N ILE A 193 -16.82 12.96 -7.93
CA ILE A 193 -17.79 11.93 -8.35
C ILE A 193 -17.06 10.74 -9.00
N GLY A 194 -16.08 10.98 -9.88
CA GLY A 194 -15.32 9.90 -10.54
C GLY A 194 -14.58 8.99 -9.55
N VAL A 195 -14.03 9.55 -8.47
CA VAL A 195 -13.39 8.78 -7.39
C VAL A 195 -14.43 7.98 -6.59
N ALA A 196 -15.52 8.62 -6.14
CA ALA A 196 -16.54 7.96 -5.31
C ALA A 196 -17.30 6.85 -6.07
N MET A 197 -17.58 7.08 -7.36
CA MET A 197 -18.17 6.07 -8.26
C MET A 197 -17.22 4.89 -8.47
N LYS A 198 -15.91 5.13 -8.68
CA LYS A 198 -14.89 4.06 -8.79
C LYS A 198 -14.90 3.16 -7.55
N ASP A 199 -15.04 3.71 -6.34
CA ASP A 199 -15.13 2.89 -5.11
C ASP A 199 -16.43 2.07 -5.06
N LYS A 200 -17.56 2.63 -5.48
CA LYS A 200 -18.83 1.90 -5.58
C LYS A 200 -18.86 0.81 -6.65
N VAL A 201 -18.15 0.99 -7.77
CA VAL A 201 -17.96 -0.06 -8.79
C VAL A 201 -17.12 -1.21 -8.22
N LEU A 202 -16.03 -0.91 -7.50
CA LEU A 202 -15.19 -1.93 -6.88
C LEU A 202 -15.92 -2.67 -5.75
N GLU A 203 -16.77 -1.98 -4.98
CA GLU A 203 -17.69 -2.58 -4.00
C GLU A 203 -18.69 -3.54 -4.69
N ALA A 204 -19.31 -3.10 -5.79
CA ALA A 204 -20.27 -3.89 -6.54
C ALA A 204 -19.70 -5.17 -7.19
N PHE A 205 -18.38 -5.24 -7.43
CA PHE A 205 -17.67 -6.42 -7.95
C PHE A 205 -16.70 -7.05 -6.94
N ALA A 206 -16.83 -6.72 -5.64
CA ALA A 206 -15.84 -7.10 -4.63
C ALA A 206 -15.72 -8.61 -4.39
N GLU A 207 -16.75 -9.40 -4.71
CA GLU A 207 -16.69 -10.87 -4.58
C GLU A 207 -16.05 -11.52 -5.81
N GLU A 208 -16.43 -11.09 -7.03
CA GLU A 208 -15.85 -11.63 -8.26
C GLU A 208 -14.37 -11.25 -8.42
N LEU A 209 -13.99 -10.02 -8.05
CA LEU A 209 -12.59 -9.59 -8.09
C LEU A 209 -11.72 -10.40 -7.13
N ARG A 210 -12.21 -10.72 -5.92
CA ARG A 210 -11.49 -11.62 -5.00
C ARG A 210 -11.38 -13.04 -5.56
N ALA A 211 -12.45 -13.57 -6.15
CA ALA A 211 -12.43 -14.90 -6.75
C ALA A 211 -11.44 -15.00 -7.94
N GLU A 212 -11.36 -13.94 -8.76
CA GLU A 212 -10.37 -13.81 -9.85
C GLU A 212 -8.93 -13.74 -9.29
N GLU A 213 -8.70 -12.95 -8.24
CA GLU A 213 -7.39 -12.81 -7.59
C GLU A 213 -6.95 -14.09 -6.85
N GLU A 214 -7.89 -14.82 -6.20
CA GLU A 214 -7.65 -16.13 -5.60
C GLU A 214 -7.37 -17.23 -6.64
N GLU A 215 -8.11 -17.26 -7.76
CA GLU A 215 -7.83 -18.22 -8.84
C GLU A 215 -6.50 -17.92 -9.53
N GLU A 216 -6.16 -16.65 -9.77
CA GLU A 216 -4.86 -16.31 -10.36
C GLU A 216 -3.70 -16.63 -9.40
N ALA A 217 -3.86 -16.39 -8.10
CA ALA A 217 -2.91 -16.81 -7.07
C ALA A 217 -2.76 -18.34 -7.02
N ARG A 218 -3.87 -19.09 -7.07
CA ARG A 218 -3.86 -20.56 -7.15
C ARG A 218 -3.12 -21.05 -8.39
N ARG A 219 -3.38 -20.47 -9.57
CA ARG A 219 -2.72 -20.83 -10.84
C ARG A 219 -1.22 -20.55 -10.80
N LYS A 220 -0.81 -19.39 -10.24
CA LYS A 220 0.60 -19.03 -10.02
C LYS A 220 1.29 -20.02 -9.05
N ALA A 221 0.64 -20.37 -7.96
CA ALA A 221 1.16 -21.34 -6.99
C ALA A 221 1.27 -22.76 -7.57
N GLU A 222 0.30 -23.21 -8.38
CA GLU A 222 0.34 -24.49 -9.08
C GLU A 222 1.47 -24.53 -10.13
N GLU A 223 1.65 -23.46 -10.90
CA GLU A 223 2.76 -23.36 -11.86
C GLU A 223 4.14 -23.30 -11.18
N GLU A 224 4.27 -22.58 -10.06
CA GLU A 224 5.51 -22.58 -9.27
C GLU A 224 5.79 -23.95 -8.64
N ALA A 225 4.75 -24.63 -8.13
CA ALA A 225 4.86 -25.99 -7.60
C ALA A 225 5.25 -26.99 -8.69
N ARG A 226 4.66 -26.90 -9.89
CA ARG A 226 5.03 -27.70 -11.07
C ARG A 226 6.50 -27.47 -11.44
N ARG A 227 6.96 -26.21 -11.49
CA ARG A 227 8.35 -25.86 -11.81
C ARG A 227 9.33 -26.40 -10.75
N LYS A 228 8.99 -26.31 -9.47
CA LYS A 228 9.79 -26.89 -8.37
C LYS A 228 9.85 -28.41 -8.45
N ALA A 229 8.73 -29.08 -8.73
CA ALA A 229 8.69 -30.54 -8.88
C ALA A 229 9.48 -31.02 -10.12
N GLU A 230 9.42 -30.28 -11.23
CA GLU A 230 10.22 -30.55 -12.43
C GLU A 230 11.72 -30.35 -12.18
N GLU A 231 12.11 -29.29 -11.45
CA GLU A 231 13.51 -29.06 -11.07
C GLU A 231 14.03 -30.10 -10.05
N GLU A 232 13.24 -30.49 -9.05
CA GLU A 232 13.58 -31.55 -8.10
C GLU A 232 13.69 -32.92 -8.81
N ALA A 233 12.81 -33.21 -9.77
CA ALA A 233 12.91 -34.40 -10.62
C ALA A 233 14.16 -34.37 -11.51
N ARG A 234 14.53 -33.22 -12.08
CA ARG A 234 15.78 -33.05 -12.85
C ARG A 234 17.00 -33.30 -11.96
N GLN A 235 17.05 -32.71 -10.77
CA GLN A 235 18.14 -32.90 -9.81
C GLN A 235 18.29 -34.36 -9.38
N LYS A 236 17.19 -35.07 -9.10
CA LYS A 236 17.21 -36.51 -8.77
C LYS A 236 17.69 -37.37 -9.95
N ALA A 237 17.26 -37.05 -11.17
CA ALA A 237 17.71 -37.75 -12.38
C ALA A 237 19.21 -37.51 -12.66
N GLU A 238 19.69 -36.29 -12.42
CA GLU A 238 21.10 -35.90 -12.54
C GLU A 238 21.97 -36.57 -11.47
N GLU A 239 21.50 -36.64 -10.21
CA GLU A 239 22.19 -37.38 -9.14
C GLU A 239 22.19 -38.89 -9.40
N GLU A 240 21.09 -39.49 -9.87
CA GLU A 240 21.06 -40.91 -10.22
C GLU A 240 21.98 -41.22 -11.41
N ALA A 241 22.04 -40.32 -12.42
CA ALA A 241 22.97 -40.42 -13.54
C ALA A 241 24.43 -40.30 -13.06
N ARG A 242 24.74 -39.34 -12.17
CA ARG A 242 26.08 -39.18 -11.59
C ARG A 242 26.48 -40.42 -10.79
N ARG A 243 25.60 -40.95 -9.94
CA ARG A 243 25.86 -42.18 -9.16
C ARG A 243 26.11 -43.39 -10.07
N LYS A 244 25.35 -43.53 -11.17
CA LYS A 244 25.57 -44.57 -12.18
C LYS A 244 26.92 -44.42 -12.90
N ALA A 245 27.34 -43.18 -13.20
CA ALA A 245 28.64 -42.91 -13.80
C ALA A 245 29.79 -43.18 -12.83
N GLU A 246 29.67 -42.76 -11.57
CA GLU A 246 30.61 -43.08 -10.47
C GLU A 246 30.73 -44.61 -10.26
N GLU A 247 29.61 -45.33 -10.28
CA GLU A 247 29.57 -46.81 -10.16
C GLU A 247 30.20 -47.51 -11.37
N GLU A 248 29.97 -47.02 -12.60
CA GLU A 248 30.63 -47.56 -13.79
C GLU A 248 32.14 -47.25 -13.81
N GLU A 249 32.54 -46.04 -13.41
CA GLU A 249 33.96 -45.65 -13.30
C GLU A 249 34.67 -46.48 -12.23
N ALA A 250 34.05 -46.70 -11.07
CA ALA A 250 34.54 -47.59 -10.03
C ALA A 250 34.67 -49.04 -10.54
N ARG A 251 33.70 -49.54 -11.32
CA ARG A 251 33.79 -50.87 -11.94
C ARG A 251 34.93 -50.96 -12.94
N ARG A 252 35.10 -49.96 -13.82
CA ARG A 252 36.21 -49.88 -14.79
C ARG A 252 37.57 -49.84 -14.08
N LYS A 253 37.70 -49.06 -13.01
CA LYS A 253 38.92 -49.00 -12.18
C LYS A 253 39.23 -50.34 -11.50
N ALA A 254 38.23 -51.02 -10.95
CA ALA A 254 38.40 -52.34 -10.35
C ALA A 254 38.77 -53.42 -11.40
N GLU A 255 38.19 -53.35 -12.60
CA GLU A 255 38.49 -54.23 -13.73
C GLU A 255 39.93 -54.00 -14.26
N GLU A 256 40.36 -52.74 -14.36
CA GLU A 256 41.74 -52.39 -14.73
C GLU A 256 42.76 -52.76 -13.63
N GLU A 257 42.44 -52.56 -12.36
CA GLU A 257 43.30 -52.99 -11.25
C GLU A 257 43.43 -54.52 -11.18
N ALA A 258 42.34 -55.24 -11.42
CA ALA A 258 42.34 -56.70 -11.54
C ALA A 258 43.19 -57.17 -12.74
N ARG A 259 43.07 -56.51 -13.91
CA ARG A 259 43.90 -56.80 -15.08
C ARG A 259 45.39 -56.54 -14.78
N ARG A 260 45.72 -55.39 -14.18
CA ARG A 260 47.11 -55.06 -13.79
C ARG A 260 47.68 -56.06 -12.79
N LYS A 261 46.90 -56.50 -11.80
CA LYS A 261 47.30 -57.55 -10.85
C LYS A 261 47.54 -58.91 -11.52
N ALA A 262 46.76 -59.27 -12.53
CA ALA A 262 46.98 -60.48 -13.31
C ALA A 262 48.24 -60.38 -14.19
N GLU A 263 48.44 -59.25 -14.88
CA GLU A 263 49.65 -58.93 -15.65
C GLU A 263 50.91 -58.96 -14.74
N GLU A 264 50.82 -58.41 -13.53
CA GLU A 264 51.89 -58.38 -12.53
C GLU A 264 52.20 -59.78 -11.95
N GLU A 265 51.19 -60.63 -11.73
CA GLU A 265 51.40 -62.02 -11.32
C GLU A 265 52.02 -62.86 -12.45
N GLU A 266 51.58 -62.69 -13.70
CA GLU A 266 52.17 -63.38 -14.86
C GLU A 266 53.63 -62.95 -15.07
N ALA A 267 53.93 -61.66 -14.94
CA ALA A 267 55.29 -61.14 -14.98
C ALA A 267 56.16 -61.72 -13.85
N ARG A 268 55.63 -61.81 -12.62
CA ARG A 268 56.34 -62.42 -11.48
C ARG A 268 56.64 -63.90 -11.72
N ARG A 269 55.67 -64.68 -12.23
CA ARG A 269 55.86 -66.10 -12.56
C ARG A 269 56.95 -66.30 -13.62
N LYS A 270 56.98 -65.46 -14.67
CA LYS A 270 58.04 -65.49 -15.70
C LYS A 270 59.42 -65.16 -15.12
N ALA A 271 59.52 -64.13 -14.28
CA ALA A 271 60.77 -63.76 -13.63
C ALA A 271 61.29 -64.84 -12.66
N GLU A 272 60.39 -65.50 -11.93
CA GLU A 272 60.71 -66.62 -11.02
C GLU A 272 61.22 -67.86 -11.78
N GLU A 273 60.61 -68.17 -12.93
CA GLU A 273 61.06 -69.25 -13.83
C GLU A 273 62.43 -68.94 -14.46
N GLU A 274 62.63 -67.71 -14.95
CA GLU A 274 63.91 -67.29 -15.56
C GLU A 274 65.05 -67.26 -14.52
N ALA A 275 64.77 -66.82 -13.29
CA ALA A 275 65.71 -66.86 -12.18
C ALA A 275 66.10 -68.30 -11.81
N ARG A 276 65.14 -69.24 -11.82
CA ARG A 276 65.41 -70.67 -11.55
C ARG A 276 66.34 -71.27 -12.59
N GLN A 277 66.10 -70.99 -13.88
CA GLN A 277 66.95 -71.48 -14.98
C GLN A 277 68.39 -70.94 -14.89
N LYS A 278 68.57 -69.66 -14.51
CA LYS A 278 69.90 -69.07 -14.26
C LYS A 278 70.65 -69.74 -13.12
N ALA A 279 69.99 -69.99 -11.99
CA ALA A 279 70.60 -70.68 -10.85
C ALA A 279 71.02 -72.13 -11.18
N GLU A 280 70.20 -72.84 -11.96
CA GLU A 280 70.48 -74.22 -12.39
C GLU A 280 71.70 -74.30 -13.32
N ALA A 281 71.86 -73.32 -14.21
CA ALA A 281 73.03 -73.19 -15.09
C ALA A 281 74.33 -72.81 -14.32
N GLU A 282 74.24 -71.94 -13.32
CA GLU A 282 75.40 -71.54 -12.51
C GLU A 282 75.92 -72.70 -11.64
N ALA A 283 75.02 -73.45 -11.01
CA ALA A 283 75.37 -74.63 -10.22
C ALA A 283 76.03 -75.76 -11.06
N ALA A 284 75.67 -75.87 -12.35
CA ALA A 284 76.32 -76.79 -13.28
C ALA A 284 77.75 -76.36 -13.62
N ARG A 285 77.99 -75.05 -13.80
CA ARG A 285 79.31 -74.49 -14.11
C ARG A 285 80.32 -74.70 -12.98
N GLN A 286 79.94 -74.40 -11.74
CA GLN A 286 80.85 -74.49 -10.57
C GLN A 286 81.39 -75.91 -10.36
N LYS A 287 80.56 -76.95 -10.58
CA LYS A 287 80.99 -78.36 -10.48
C LYS A 287 82.05 -78.78 -11.50
N ALA A 288 81.99 -78.24 -12.72
CA ALA A 288 82.96 -78.56 -13.76
C ALA A 288 84.35 -77.93 -13.47
N GLU A 289 84.37 -76.77 -12.83
CA GLU A 289 85.59 -76.02 -12.50
C GLU A 289 86.36 -76.66 -11.32
N GLU A 290 85.66 -77.22 -10.33
CA GLU A 290 86.27 -77.94 -9.20
C GLU A 290 86.93 -79.27 -9.64
N GLU A 291 86.29 -80.05 -10.52
CA GLU A 291 86.87 -81.32 -11.00
C GLU A 291 88.13 -81.12 -11.86
N ALA A 292 88.19 -80.00 -12.61
CA ALA A 292 89.35 -79.65 -13.42
C ALA A 292 90.58 -79.32 -12.55
N ARG A 293 90.42 -78.51 -11.50
CA ARG A 293 91.55 -78.08 -10.65
C ARG A 293 92.24 -79.26 -9.97
N ARG A 294 91.46 -80.22 -9.44
CA ARG A 294 92.00 -81.37 -8.70
C ARG A 294 92.84 -82.33 -9.55
N LYS A 295 92.72 -82.29 -10.88
CA LYS A 295 93.55 -83.11 -11.80
C LYS A 295 94.89 -82.47 -12.12
N ALA A 296 95.01 -81.14 -12.05
CA ALA A 296 96.26 -80.43 -12.33
C ALA A 296 97.27 -80.53 -11.18
N GLU A 297 96.80 -80.41 -9.92
CA GLU A 297 97.64 -80.44 -8.71
C GLU A 297 98.37 -81.79 -8.52
N GLU A 298 97.81 -82.89 -9.04
CA GLU A 298 98.36 -84.25 -8.91
C GLU A 298 99.44 -84.55 -9.97
N GLU A 299 99.40 -83.90 -11.14
CA GLU A 299 100.40 -84.06 -12.21
C GLU A 299 101.69 -83.26 -11.93
N GLU A 300 101.58 -82.09 -11.30
CA GLU A 300 102.74 -81.22 -11.05
C GLU A 300 103.72 -81.82 -10.02
N GLN A 301 103.23 -82.46 -8.95
CA GLN A 301 104.07 -83.03 -7.90
C GLN A 301 104.98 -84.17 -8.41
N LEU A 302 104.48 -85.00 -9.34
CA LEU A 302 105.26 -86.07 -9.97
C LEU A 302 106.40 -85.52 -10.85
N ARG A 303 106.24 -84.31 -11.39
CA ARG A 303 107.21 -83.69 -12.29
C ARG A 303 108.42 -83.10 -11.56
N GLN A 304 108.19 -82.44 -10.43
CA GLN A 304 109.26 -81.79 -9.65
C GLN A 304 110.26 -82.81 -9.07
N ALA A 305 109.80 -83.99 -8.66
CA ALA A 305 110.65 -85.06 -8.12
C ALA A 305 111.68 -85.62 -9.13
N ALA A 306 111.39 -85.57 -10.44
CA ALA A 306 112.29 -86.06 -11.49
C ALA A 306 113.41 -85.06 -11.86
N GLU A 307 113.20 -83.76 -11.61
CA GLU A 307 114.10 -82.69 -12.04
C GLU A 307 115.32 -82.54 -11.12
N GLU A 308 115.17 -82.82 -9.82
CA GLU A 308 116.27 -82.73 -8.85
C GLU A 308 117.35 -83.83 -9.05
N GLU A 309 116.96 -85.05 -9.42
CA GLU A 309 117.92 -86.13 -9.69
C GLU A 309 118.76 -85.86 -10.96
N ALA A 310 118.15 -85.22 -11.96
CA ALA A 310 118.85 -84.84 -13.20
C ALA A 310 119.92 -83.77 -12.93
N ARG A 311 119.62 -82.75 -12.12
CA ARG A 311 120.54 -81.63 -11.86
C ARG A 311 121.87 -82.09 -11.25
N ARG A 312 121.85 -83.06 -10.33
CA ARG A 312 123.07 -83.61 -9.69
C ARG A 312 124.03 -84.33 -10.65
N LYS A 313 123.57 -84.79 -11.82
CA LYS A 313 124.42 -85.48 -12.81
C LYS A 313 125.10 -84.50 -13.77
N ALA A 314 124.48 -83.35 -14.05
CA ALA A 314 125.03 -82.33 -14.96
C ALA A 314 126.19 -81.53 -14.33
N GLU A 315 126.19 -81.34 -13.02
CA GLU A 315 127.17 -80.49 -12.31
C GLU A 315 128.59 -81.09 -12.29
N GLU A 316 128.71 -82.42 -12.28
CA GLU A 316 129.98 -83.16 -12.29
C GLU A 316 130.64 -83.15 -13.68
N GLU A 317 129.85 -83.19 -14.76
CA GLU A 317 130.33 -83.14 -16.15
C GLU A 317 130.83 -81.74 -16.54
N ALA A 318 130.20 -80.68 -16.02
CA ALA A 318 130.55 -79.29 -16.32
C ALA A 318 131.98 -78.91 -15.87
N LEU A 319 132.42 -79.42 -14.70
CA LEU A 319 133.71 -79.05 -14.11
C LEU A 319 134.91 -79.53 -14.94
N LEU A 320 134.80 -80.69 -15.58
CA LEU A 320 135.83 -81.24 -16.46
C LEU A 320 135.97 -80.45 -17.77
N LYS A 321 134.90 -79.80 -18.24
CA LYS A 321 134.89 -79.03 -19.48
C LYS A 321 135.55 -77.66 -19.32
N ALA A 322 135.32 -76.98 -18.20
CA ALA A 322 135.86 -75.64 -17.93
C ALA A 322 137.40 -75.58 -18.00
N GLN A 323 138.10 -76.65 -17.57
CA GLN A 323 139.56 -76.73 -17.60
C GLN A 323 140.16 -76.85 -19.02
N ALA A 324 139.35 -77.19 -20.04
CA ALA A 324 139.78 -77.22 -21.43
C ALA A 324 139.65 -75.86 -22.13
N GLU A 325 138.59 -75.10 -21.82
CA GLU A 325 138.25 -73.85 -22.52
C GLU A 325 139.16 -72.67 -22.12
N GLU A 326 139.63 -72.59 -20.86
CA GLU A 326 140.58 -71.54 -20.44
C GLU A 326 141.89 -71.58 -21.24
N LYS A 327 142.35 -72.78 -21.64
CA LYS A 327 143.56 -72.94 -22.46
C LYS A 327 143.37 -72.39 -23.87
N ALA A 328 142.20 -72.60 -24.47
CA ALA A 328 141.91 -72.13 -25.83
C ALA A 328 141.83 -70.60 -25.92
N ARG A 329 141.29 -69.92 -24.89
CA ARG A 329 141.08 -68.46 -24.93
C ARG A 329 142.36 -67.66 -25.12
N ARG A 330 143.50 -68.15 -24.59
CA ARG A 330 144.82 -67.51 -24.75
C ARG A 330 145.36 -67.54 -26.19
N GLU A 331 144.95 -68.50 -27.01
CA GLU A 331 145.37 -68.59 -28.42
C GLU A 331 144.49 -67.73 -29.34
N GLN A 332 143.38 -67.18 -28.81
CA GLN A 332 142.41 -66.39 -29.58
C GLN A 332 142.55 -64.88 -29.36
N GLU A 333 142.95 -64.44 -28.16
CA GLU A 333 143.16 -63.02 -27.81
C GLU A 333 144.28 -62.36 -28.66
N GLU A 334 145.33 -63.08 -29.05
CA GLU A 334 146.41 -62.54 -29.92
C GLU A 334 145.97 -62.26 -31.38
N ILE A 335 144.92 -62.93 -31.86
CA ILE A 335 144.48 -62.83 -33.26
C ILE A 335 143.58 -61.59 -33.47
N GLU A 336 142.79 -61.21 -32.46
CA GLU A 336 141.78 -60.16 -32.59
C GLU A 336 142.36 -58.73 -32.48
N GLU A 337 143.44 -58.54 -31.71
CA GLU A 337 144.12 -57.23 -31.60
C GLU A 337 144.69 -56.76 -32.94
N ALA A 338 145.18 -57.70 -33.76
CA ALA A 338 145.70 -57.41 -35.11
C ALA A 338 144.61 -56.90 -36.08
N ALA A 339 143.37 -57.38 -35.94
CA ALA A 339 142.25 -56.97 -36.79
C ALA A 339 141.70 -55.59 -36.39
N ARG A 340 141.51 -55.36 -35.08
CA ARG A 340 140.85 -54.17 -34.52
C ARG A 340 141.57 -52.85 -34.87
N LYS A 341 142.88 -52.91 -35.14
CA LYS A 341 143.71 -51.74 -35.45
C LYS A 341 143.45 -51.10 -36.82
N LYS A 342 142.82 -51.82 -37.77
CA LYS A 342 142.77 -51.41 -39.18
C LYS A 342 141.43 -50.83 -39.68
N GLN A 343 140.37 -50.90 -38.87
CA GLN A 343 139.03 -50.44 -39.26
C GLN A 343 138.54 -49.23 -38.46
N LYS A 344 139.31 -48.81 -37.44
CA LYS A 344 138.99 -47.64 -36.61
C LYS A 344 139.20 -46.30 -37.35
N GLU A 345 140.09 -46.25 -38.33
CA GLU A 345 140.49 -45.02 -39.03
C GLU A 345 139.43 -44.44 -39.99
N ILE A 346 138.36 -45.18 -40.34
CA ILE A 346 137.51 -44.85 -41.50
C ILE A 346 136.08 -44.36 -41.12
N LEU A 347 135.67 -44.50 -39.85
CA LEU A 347 134.26 -44.24 -39.44
C LEU A 347 134.07 -43.32 -38.21
N GLU A 348 135.13 -42.85 -37.55
CA GLU A 348 135.00 -41.96 -36.36
C GLU A 348 134.89 -40.44 -36.67
N GLU A 349 134.96 -40.02 -37.93
CA GLU A 349 135.03 -38.57 -38.28
C GLU A 349 133.67 -37.91 -38.55
N ALA A 350 132.63 -38.66 -38.92
CA ALA A 350 131.51 -38.11 -39.71
C ALA A 350 130.22 -37.71 -38.96
N ALA A 351 130.06 -38.01 -37.66
CA ALA A 351 128.77 -37.84 -36.95
C ALA A 351 128.91 -37.46 -35.46
N LYS A 352 129.68 -36.42 -35.16
CA LYS A 352 129.64 -35.73 -33.86
C LYS A 352 128.46 -34.76 -33.77
N GLU A 353 128.05 -34.49 -32.52
CA GLU A 353 127.32 -33.29 -32.05
C GLU A 353 125.90 -33.07 -32.66
N ALA A 354 124.86 -32.70 -31.91
CA ALA A 354 124.68 -32.40 -30.49
C ALA A 354 123.40 -33.13 -30.00
N GLU A 355 123.26 -33.61 -28.76
CA GLU A 355 123.40 -32.96 -27.44
C GLU A 355 122.41 -31.81 -27.19
N LYS A 356 121.44 -32.10 -26.28
CA LYS A 356 121.11 -31.34 -25.06
C LYS A 356 120.53 -29.91 -25.14
N GLU A 357 119.95 -29.32 -24.09
CA GLU A 357 119.16 -29.74 -22.90
C GLU A 357 118.90 -28.45 -22.09
N THR A 358 117.76 -28.30 -21.38
CA THR A 358 117.51 -27.24 -20.36
C THR A 358 117.42 -25.78 -20.88
N VAL A 359 117.00 -24.71 -20.17
CA VAL A 359 116.04 -24.41 -19.06
C VAL A 359 115.83 -22.86 -19.00
N PHE A 360 114.74 -22.40 -18.36
CA PHE A 360 114.57 -21.12 -17.61
C PHE A 360 113.59 -20.02 -18.11
N ASP A 361 112.95 -19.44 -17.09
CA ASP A 361 112.10 -18.23 -16.92
C ASP A 361 112.80 -16.91 -17.40
N PRO A 362 112.17 -15.69 -17.44
CA PRO A 362 110.87 -15.28 -16.88
C PRO A 362 109.99 -14.26 -17.66
N MET A 363 108.82 -13.96 -17.08
CA MET A 363 107.96 -12.75 -17.17
C MET A 363 108.18 -11.65 -18.27
N ASN A 364 107.11 -11.43 -19.07
CA ASN A 364 106.35 -10.15 -19.24
C ASN A 364 107.05 -8.88 -19.84
N PRO A 365 106.37 -7.97 -20.60
CA PRO A 365 105.10 -8.03 -21.38
C PRO A 365 105.24 -7.61 -22.88
N ASN A 366 104.09 -7.54 -23.56
CA ASN A 366 103.73 -6.62 -24.67
C ASN A 366 104.20 -6.84 -26.12
N GLN A 367 103.30 -6.40 -27.02
CA GLN A 367 103.39 -6.18 -28.47
C GLN A 367 103.59 -7.40 -29.39
N GLU A 368 103.01 -7.47 -30.60
CA GLU A 368 101.72 -7.01 -31.16
C GLU A 368 101.60 -7.55 -32.61
N ASP A 369 100.39 -7.57 -33.17
CA ASP A 369 100.06 -7.51 -34.61
C ASP A 369 100.70 -8.48 -35.64
N LEU A 370 99.94 -9.45 -36.19
CA LEU A 370 99.18 -9.39 -37.49
C LEU A 370 99.94 -10.10 -38.66
N PRO A 371 99.34 -10.39 -39.86
CA PRO A 371 97.92 -10.32 -40.27
C PRO A 371 97.32 -11.55 -41.05
N VAL A 372 96.07 -11.94 -40.71
CA VAL A 372 94.84 -12.10 -41.57
C VAL A 372 94.75 -13.11 -42.78
N TRP A 373 93.48 -13.46 -43.12
CA TRP A 373 92.86 -14.02 -44.36
C TRP A 373 92.42 -15.51 -44.31
N GLN A 374 91.12 -15.89 -44.37
CA GLN A 374 90.04 -15.83 -45.41
C GLN A 374 90.15 -16.89 -46.54
N VAL A 375 89.08 -17.40 -47.18
CA VAL A 375 87.60 -17.14 -47.12
C VAL A 375 86.86 -18.43 -46.63
N GLY A 376 85.55 -18.73 -46.74
CA GLY A 376 84.32 -18.14 -47.33
C GLY A 376 83.17 -19.19 -47.26
N ASP A 377 81.90 -19.03 -47.67
CA ASP A 377 80.99 -17.93 -48.10
C ASP A 377 79.53 -18.53 -48.07
N VAL A 378 78.36 -17.88 -48.25
CA VAL A 378 77.96 -16.53 -48.71
C VAL A 378 76.54 -16.12 -48.21
N ASN A 379 76.19 -14.83 -48.36
CA ASN A 379 74.88 -14.12 -48.52
C ASN A 379 73.61 -14.94 -48.91
N VAL A 380 72.31 -14.53 -48.76
CA VAL A 380 71.47 -13.38 -48.26
C VAL A 380 69.97 -13.86 -48.21
N ASP A 381 68.82 -13.17 -48.00
CA ASP A 381 68.27 -11.79 -47.78
C ASP A 381 66.77 -11.96 -47.32
N LEU A 382 65.89 -11.02 -46.88
CA LEU A 382 65.90 -9.66 -46.27
C LEU A 382 64.45 -9.32 -45.74
N ALA A 383 64.29 -8.25 -44.93
CA ALA A 383 63.12 -7.32 -44.82
C ALA A 383 61.76 -7.76 -44.19
N ALA A 384 60.95 -6.91 -43.51
CA ALA A 384 61.15 -5.62 -42.76
C ALA A 384 59.91 -5.32 -41.81
N PRO A 385 59.64 -4.12 -41.21
CA PRO A 385 59.15 -3.94 -39.81
C PRO A 385 57.67 -3.46 -39.71
N ALA A 386 57.03 -3.03 -38.59
CA ALA A 386 57.39 -2.13 -37.46
C ALA A 386 56.19 -2.04 -36.44
N GLN A 387 56.17 -1.41 -35.24
CA GLN A 387 57.13 -0.89 -34.21
C GLN A 387 56.36 -0.40 -32.93
N ASP A 388 57.02 -0.39 -31.76
CA ASP A 388 57.08 0.65 -30.67
C ASP A 388 55.81 1.23 -29.96
N GLU A 389 55.78 1.68 -28.67
CA GLU A 389 56.77 1.74 -27.55
C GLU A 389 56.12 1.96 -26.13
N ASN A 390 56.68 1.36 -25.06
CA ASN A 390 57.24 1.91 -23.78
C ASN A 390 56.65 3.19 -23.05
N ILE A 391 56.78 3.51 -21.73
CA ILE A 391 57.35 2.86 -20.50
C ILE A 391 56.87 3.55 -19.15
N ILE A 392 56.33 2.77 -18.19
CA ILE A 392 56.64 2.61 -16.72
C ILE A 392 56.70 3.80 -15.65
N LEU A 393 56.17 3.50 -14.43
CA LEU A 393 56.50 3.93 -13.01
C LEU A 393 55.73 5.03 -12.18
N SER A 394 55.09 4.57 -11.08
CA SER A 394 54.98 5.08 -9.67
C SER A 394 54.54 6.51 -9.26
N GLY A 395 53.69 6.58 -8.20
CA GLY A 395 53.69 7.68 -7.19
C GLY A 395 52.33 7.99 -6.50
N GLU A 396 52.30 8.03 -5.16
CA GLU A 396 51.21 8.64 -4.33
C GLU A 396 51.54 10.13 -4.04
N ILE A 397 50.71 11.04 -3.49
CA ILE A 397 49.45 11.01 -2.69
C ILE A 397 48.55 12.23 -3.13
N THR A 398 47.51 12.82 -2.49
CA THR A 398 47.01 12.91 -1.08
C THR A 398 45.55 13.42 -1.05
N ALA A 399 44.81 13.18 0.06
CA ALA A 399 43.52 13.82 0.45
C ALA A 399 42.29 13.51 -0.45
N THR A 400 41.02 13.57 0.00
CA THR A 400 40.40 14.30 1.14
C THR A 400 39.31 13.43 1.85
N ALA A 401 38.69 13.94 2.92
CA ALA A 401 37.86 13.17 3.87
C ALA A 401 36.35 13.01 3.55
N ALA A 402 35.72 11.98 4.14
CA ALA A 402 34.30 11.92 4.51
C ALA A 402 34.03 10.88 5.64
N ALA A 403 32.86 10.97 6.30
CA ALA A 403 32.37 10.07 7.36
C ALA A 403 32.33 8.58 6.91
N SER A 404 32.61 7.54 7.72
CA SER A 404 32.38 7.23 9.15
C SER A 404 30.99 6.64 9.47
N GLU A 405 30.89 5.30 9.39
CA GLU A 405 29.79 4.49 9.90
C GLU A 405 29.95 4.24 11.41
N LYS A 406 28.87 4.21 12.19
CA LYS A 406 28.25 2.94 12.62
C LYS A 406 27.00 3.10 13.50
N GLU A 407 26.20 2.04 13.40
CA GLU A 407 25.18 1.50 14.31
C GLU A 407 25.19 2.01 15.76
N ASP A 408 24.00 2.27 16.30
CA ASP A 408 23.73 2.00 17.72
C ASP A 408 22.26 1.54 17.92
N ASN A 409 21.99 0.88 19.04
CA ASN A 409 20.79 0.08 19.28
C ASN A 409 19.94 0.67 20.42
N LEU A 410 18.61 0.79 20.26
CA LEU A 410 17.76 1.44 21.27
C LEU A 410 16.48 0.66 21.58
N ALA A 411 16.55 -0.19 22.62
CA ALA A 411 15.41 -0.83 23.23
C ALA A 411 15.61 -0.98 24.76
N ALA A 412 15.31 0.07 25.54
CA ALA A 412 15.17 0.00 27.00
C ALA A 412 14.46 1.23 27.60
N MET A 413 13.96 1.05 28.83
CA MET A 413 13.46 2.06 29.79
C MET A 413 12.09 2.70 29.54
N LEU A 414 11.07 2.20 30.27
CA LEU A 414 10.20 3.03 31.13
C LEU A 414 9.36 2.15 32.09
N GLN A 415 9.89 1.99 33.30
CA GLN A 415 9.13 1.86 34.56
C GLN A 415 9.31 3.20 35.29
N ASP A 416 8.50 3.64 36.25
CA ASP A 416 7.29 3.09 36.87
C ASP A 416 6.47 4.28 37.43
N GLU A 417 5.18 4.08 37.75
CA GLU A 417 4.50 4.59 38.96
C GLU A 417 2.96 4.46 38.88
N GLN A 418 2.35 4.14 40.02
CA GLN A 418 0.91 4.11 40.28
C GLN A 418 0.55 5.22 41.28
N PRO A 419 -0.73 5.57 41.42
CA PRO A 419 -1.36 5.19 42.69
C PRO A 419 -2.80 4.66 42.61
N SER A 420 -2.96 3.48 43.20
CA SER A 420 -4.15 2.93 43.91
C SER A 420 -5.46 3.76 43.95
N GLY A 421 -6.57 3.12 43.58
CA GLY A 421 -7.92 3.69 43.76
C GLY A 421 -9.10 2.70 43.67
N LEU A 422 -8.90 1.40 43.94
CA LEU A 422 -9.96 0.39 43.79
C LEU A 422 -10.89 0.32 45.01
N GLY A 423 -12.15 0.73 44.83
CA GLY A 423 -13.26 0.46 45.74
C GLY A 423 -14.31 -0.43 45.07
N SER A 424 -14.70 -1.52 45.73
CA SER A 424 -15.87 -2.34 45.39
C SER A 424 -17.18 -1.57 45.71
N VAL A 425 -18.37 -1.92 45.20
CA VAL A 425 -19.17 -3.12 45.56
C VAL A 425 -20.38 -3.29 44.62
N GLU A 426 -20.70 -4.55 44.30
CA GLU A 426 -21.98 -5.19 43.87
C GLU A 426 -22.91 -4.61 42.77
N PHE A 427 -23.33 -5.53 41.88
CA PHE A 427 -24.62 -5.51 41.21
C PHE A 427 -25.74 -5.87 42.21
N VAL A 428 -26.91 -5.23 42.10
CA VAL A 428 -28.17 -5.70 42.71
C VAL A 428 -29.21 -5.89 41.62
N THR A 429 -30.00 -6.97 41.72
CA THR A 429 -31.05 -7.33 40.74
C THR A 429 -32.41 -7.53 41.42
N GLY A 430 -33.49 -7.26 40.67
CA GLY A 430 -34.86 -7.63 41.04
C GLY A 430 -35.69 -6.51 41.69
N GLY A 431 -36.95 -6.38 41.23
CA GLY A 431 -37.89 -5.37 41.74
C GLY A 431 -39.11 -5.17 40.84
N SER A 432 -39.97 -6.19 40.71
CA SER A 432 -41.29 -6.05 40.06
C SER A 432 -42.35 -5.61 41.07
N LEU A 433 -43.39 -4.87 40.65
CA LEU A 433 -44.80 -5.26 40.78
C LEU A 433 -45.76 -4.23 40.13
N ASP A 434 -46.72 -4.75 39.35
CA ASP A 434 -48.19 -4.53 39.43
C ASP A 434 -48.72 -3.11 39.76
N SER A 435 -49.26 -2.34 38.79
CA SER A 435 -50.57 -2.45 38.11
C SER A 435 -51.79 -1.87 38.87
N VAL A 436 -52.54 -0.97 38.21
CA VAL A 436 -53.95 -0.62 38.53
C VAL A 436 -54.75 -0.38 37.25
N ASP A 437 -56.06 -0.55 37.33
CA ASP A 437 -56.95 -1.00 36.24
C ASP A 437 -57.68 0.13 35.46
N ALA A 438 -58.42 -0.28 34.42
CA ALA A 438 -59.20 0.43 33.41
C ALA A 438 -60.23 1.49 33.94
N SER A 439 -60.86 2.34 33.12
CA SER A 439 -61.71 1.94 31.98
C SER A 439 -62.37 3.09 31.20
N VAL A 440 -62.59 2.88 29.88
CA VAL A 440 -63.74 3.30 29.03
C VAL A 440 -64.05 4.82 28.96
N ASN A 441 -64.16 5.51 27.81
CA ASN A 441 -64.31 5.17 26.38
C ASN A 441 -63.68 6.33 25.52
N SER A 442 -63.77 6.47 24.19
CA SER A 442 -64.45 5.78 23.07
C SER A 442 -63.77 6.17 21.73
N GLN A 443 -64.07 5.47 20.63
CA GLN A 443 -63.51 5.75 19.29
C GLN A 443 -64.04 7.03 18.62
N SER A 444 -63.14 7.72 17.91
CA SER A 444 -63.43 8.40 16.64
C SER A 444 -62.20 8.25 15.72
N ASP A 445 -62.23 7.22 14.86
CA ASP A 445 -61.11 6.90 13.98
C ASP A 445 -60.90 7.94 12.86
N PHE A 446 -59.87 8.76 13.01
CA PHE A 446 -59.08 9.31 11.90
C PHE A 446 -57.63 9.49 12.40
N GLY A 447 -56.66 8.94 11.66
CA GLY A 447 -55.32 8.68 12.20
C GLY A 447 -54.50 9.95 12.48
N GLY A 448 -54.44 10.37 13.74
CA GLY A 448 -53.47 11.36 14.21
C GLY A 448 -52.08 10.74 14.36
N LEU A 449 -51.05 11.39 13.82
CA LEU A 449 -49.65 10.94 13.86
C LEU A 449 -48.99 11.24 15.22
N THR A 450 -49.68 10.94 16.32
CA THR A 450 -49.14 11.12 17.68
C THR A 450 -48.24 9.95 18.06
N THR A 451 -47.06 10.27 18.57
CA THR A 451 -45.91 9.36 18.82
C THR A 451 -45.06 9.11 17.57
N LEU A 452 -43.95 9.85 17.47
CA LEU A 452 -42.81 9.49 16.62
C LEU A 452 -42.14 8.23 17.19
N GLU A 453 -42.53 7.05 16.72
CA GLU A 453 -41.80 5.82 17.04
C GLU A 453 -40.42 5.85 16.35
N PHE A 454 -39.37 5.93 17.16
CA PHE A 454 -38.00 5.89 16.68
C PHE A 454 -37.64 4.47 16.25
N GLY A 455 -37.48 4.27 14.93
CA GLY A 455 -36.96 3.01 14.38
C GLY A 455 -35.60 2.66 14.99
N THR A 456 -35.37 1.38 15.28
CA THR A 456 -34.29 0.91 16.16
C THR A 456 -32.89 0.91 15.50
N ALA A 457 -32.40 2.09 15.14
CA ALA A 457 -30.98 2.39 15.24
C ALA A 457 -30.61 2.47 16.75
N ALA A 458 -29.33 2.24 17.07
CA ALA A 458 -28.87 2.38 18.46
C ALA A 458 -28.86 3.87 18.85
N SER A 459 -29.84 4.31 19.64
CA SER A 459 -29.94 5.70 20.08
C SER A 459 -28.65 6.16 20.76
N SER A 460 -28.20 7.34 20.38
CA SER A 460 -27.05 7.97 21.02
C SER A 460 -27.54 8.72 22.25
N GLY A 461 -26.99 8.36 23.42
CA GLY A 461 -27.26 9.05 24.68
C GLY A 461 -26.79 10.52 24.72
N GLN A 462 -26.52 11.17 23.59
CA GLN A 462 -26.32 12.62 23.49
C GLN A 462 -27.64 13.37 23.61
N LYS A 463 -28.72 12.90 22.99
CA LYS A 463 -30.05 13.51 23.11
C LYS A 463 -30.57 13.50 24.54
N GLU A 464 -30.41 12.37 25.25
CA GLU A 464 -30.72 12.27 26.68
C GLU A 464 -29.90 13.25 27.54
N LYS A 465 -28.60 13.43 27.22
CA LYS A 465 -27.74 14.41 27.90
C LYS A 465 -28.17 15.84 27.60
N MET A 466 -28.47 16.14 26.34
CA MET A 466 -28.88 17.44 25.82
C MET A 466 -30.17 17.92 26.49
N THR A 467 -31.25 17.12 26.42
CA THR A 467 -32.51 17.42 27.10
C THR A 467 -32.32 17.54 28.61
N ALA A 468 -31.43 16.75 29.23
CA ALA A 468 -31.09 16.86 30.65
C ALA A 468 -30.07 17.96 31.01
N GLY A 469 -29.73 18.87 30.09
CA GLY A 469 -28.81 20.00 30.31
C GLY A 469 -27.34 19.61 30.57
N LYS A 470 -26.98 18.33 30.42
CA LYS A 470 -25.62 17.81 30.62
C LYS A 470 -24.73 18.18 29.44
N VAL A 471 -23.41 17.96 29.58
CA VAL A 471 -22.49 18.08 28.45
C VAL A 471 -22.82 16.99 27.42
N TYR A 472 -23.14 17.41 26.20
CA TYR A 472 -23.38 16.57 25.03
C TYR A 472 -22.45 16.97 23.87
N ARG A 473 -22.47 16.20 22.80
CA ARG A 473 -21.87 16.57 21.52
C ARG A 473 -22.91 16.37 20.43
N PHE A 474 -22.92 17.22 19.42
CA PHE A 474 -23.79 17.05 18.26
C PHE A 474 -23.47 15.74 17.50
N ASP A 475 -24.50 15.07 16.99
CA ASP A 475 -24.40 13.79 16.30
C ASP A 475 -25.57 13.56 15.31
N ASN A 476 -25.60 12.38 14.68
CA ASN A 476 -26.57 12.06 13.64
C ASN A 476 -28.02 11.99 14.15
N GLU A 477 -28.27 11.54 15.38
CA GLU A 477 -29.65 11.50 15.92
C GLU A 477 -30.17 12.94 16.12
N LEU A 478 -29.33 13.82 16.66
CA LEU A 478 -29.66 15.24 16.78
C LEU A 478 -29.81 15.93 15.42
N HIS A 479 -28.94 15.62 14.46
CA HIS A 479 -29.03 16.17 13.09
C HIS A 479 -30.34 15.78 12.39
N GLU A 480 -30.75 14.52 12.49
CA GLU A 480 -32.03 14.05 11.94
C GLU A 480 -33.24 14.78 12.53
N VAL A 481 -33.23 15.08 13.83
CA VAL A 481 -34.34 15.81 14.47
C VAL A 481 -34.34 17.26 14.03
N ILE A 482 -33.20 17.97 14.07
CA ILE A 482 -33.11 19.36 13.58
C ILE A 482 -33.56 19.46 12.11
N PHE A 483 -33.22 18.50 11.26
CA PHE A 483 -33.65 18.49 9.85
C PHE A 483 -35.18 18.38 9.71
N LYS A 484 -35.83 17.52 10.51
CA LYS A 484 -37.30 17.37 10.55
C LYS A 484 -37.97 18.63 11.10
N THR A 485 -37.44 19.21 12.18
CA THR A 485 -37.92 20.47 12.77
C THR A 485 -37.81 21.64 11.79
N ARG A 486 -36.69 21.76 11.04
CA ARG A 486 -36.51 22.81 10.03
C ARG A 486 -37.55 22.75 8.92
N LYS A 487 -37.90 21.56 8.40
CA LYS A 487 -38.97 21.43 7.39
C LYS A 487 -40.32 21.96 7.89
N LEU A 488 -40.71 21.68 9.14
CA LEU A 488 -41.93 22.23 9.74
C LEU A 488 -41.85 23.75 9.97
N ILE A 489 -40.68 24.27 10.33
CA ILE A 489 -40.43 25.71 10.44
C ILE A 489 -40.57 26.40 9.07
N ASP A 490 -40.07 25.78 8.00
CA ASP A 490 -40.14 26.36 6.65
C ASP A 490 -41.55 26.26 6.06
N GLU A 491 -42.32 25.19 6.34
CA GLU A 491 -43.76 25.12 6.09
C GLU A 491 -44.50 26.27 6.81
N PHE A 492 -44.26 26.42 8.12
CA PHE A 492 -44.87 27.49 8.93
C PHE A 492 -44.52 28.89 8.40
N ASN A 493 -43.26 29.13 8.06
CA ASN A 493 -42.78 30.43 7.58
C ASN A 493 -43.31 30.79 6.18
N GLN A 494 -43.74 29.81 5.39
CA GLN A 494 -44.37 30.00 4.09
C GLN A 494 -45.91 30.10 4.16
N THR A 495 -46.52 29.94 5.36
CA THR A 495 -47.98 30.08 5.52
C THR A 495 -48.49 31.46 5.11
N ARG A 496 -49.60 31.46 4.38
CA ARG A 496 -50.26 32.69 3.94
C ARG A 496 -50.77 33.51 5.14
N TYR A 497 -50.97 34.81 4.92
CA TYR A 497 -51.52 35.72 5.94
C TYR A 497 -52.95 35.34 6.39
N ASP A 498 -53.73 34.71 5.51
CA ASP A 498 -55.10 34.25 5.78
C ASP A 498 -55.19 32.82 6.35
N ASP A 499 -54.07 32.09 6.47
CA ASP A 499 -54.02 30.71 6.96
C ASP A 499 -53.72 30.63 8.48
N VAL A 500 -54.67 31.12 9.28
CA VAL A 500 -54.56 31.12 10.76
C VAL A 500 -54.65 29.69 11.31
N ASP A 501 -55.56 28.87 10.78
CA ASP A 501 -55.79 27.50 11.26
C ASP A 501 -54.58 26.58 10.93
N GLY A 502 -53.97 26.73 9.75
CA GLY A 502 -52.75 26.02 9.37
C GLY A 502 -51.55 26.41 10.24
N ARG A 503 -51.39 27.70 10.54
CA ARG A 503 -50.37 28.19 11.50
C ARG A 503 -50.55 27.60 12.89
N GLU A 504 -51.76 27.62 13.43
CA GLU A 504 -52.04 27.03 14.75
C GLU A 504 -51.75 25.52 14.76
N ARG A 505 -52.16 24.78 13.71
CA ARG A 505 -51.83 23.36 13.56
C ARG A 505 -50.32 23.13 13.61
N ILE A 506 -49.53 23.79 12.76
CA ILE A 506 -48.08 23.53 12.67
C ILE A 506 -47.38 23.86 13.99
N ILE A 507 -47.78 24.92 14.70
CA ILE A 507 -47.23 25.23 16.04
C ILE A 507 -47.58 24.16 17.07
N ARG A 508 -48.78 23.55 17.00
CA ARG A 508 -49.17 22.42 17.86
C ARG A 508 -48.46 21.11 17.49
N ASP A 509 -48.13 20.91 16.21
CA ASP A 509 -47.32 19.77 15.74
C ASP A 509 -45.82 19.95 16.11
N LEU A 510 -45.36 21.19 16.25
CA LEU A 510 -43.95 21.56 16.47
C LEU A 510 -43.54 21.65 17.95
N PHE A 511 -44.41 22.16 18.84
CA PHE A 511 -44.08 22.41 20.25
C PHE A 511 -44.40 21.21 21.15
N GLY A 512 -43.58 20.97 22.17
CA GLY A 512 -43.78 19.91 23.17
C GLY A 512 -45.01 20.08 24.06
N GLY A 513 -45.56 21.30 24.15
CA GLY A 513 -46.86 21.56 24.78
C GLY A 513 -47.39 22.95 24.44
N VAL A 514 -48.71 23.04 24.21
CA VAL A 514 -49.40 24.28 23.81
C VAL A 514 -50.76 24.39 24.50
N GLY A 515 -51.04 25.54 25.12
CA GLY A 515 -52.34 25.85 25.74
C GLY A 515 -53.53 25.94 24.78
N ALA A 516 -54.68 26.37 25.29
CA ALA A 516 -55.94 26.34 24.52
C ALA A 516 -55.96 27.34 23.35
N LYS A 517 -55.24 28.46 23.44
CA LYS A 517 -55.02 29.44 22.37
C LYS A 517 -53.54 29.76 22.24
N VAL A 518 -53.07 29.79 21.00
CA VAL A 518 -51.69 30.14 20.64
C VAL A 518 -51.73 31.03 19.41
N CYS A 519 -50.81 31.98 19.30
CA CYS A 519 -50.60 32.73 18.07
C CYS A 519 -49.12 33.07 17.93
N VAL A 520 -48.54 32.67 16.79
CA VAL A 520 -47.15 32.94 16.43
C VAL A 520 -47.17 33.58 15.04
N GLU A 521 -46.44 34.67 14.85
CA GLU A 521 -46.34 35.35 13.57
C GLU A 521 -45.02 34.98 12.85
N PRO A 522 -45.07 34.46 11.61
CA PRO A 522 -43.86 34.15 10.85
C PRO A 522 -43.12 35.42 10.41
N PRO A 523 -41.77 35.42 10.39
CA PRO A 523 -40.92 34.25 10.57
C PRO A 523 -40.70 33.87 12.04
N PHE A 524 -40.72 32.56 12.31
CA PHE A 524 -40.34 31.91 13.57
C PHE A 524 -39.19 30.93 13.32
N ARG A 525 -38.34 30.68 14.35
CA ARG A 525 -37.31 29.62 14.31
C ARG A 525 -37.09 28.97 15.67
N CYS A 526 -36.84 27.66 15.68
CA CYS A 526 -36.30 26.91 16.82
C CYS A 526 -35.30 25.84 16.35
N ASP A 527 -34.65 25.14 17.28
CA ASP A 527 -33.72 24.06 16.93
C ASP A 527 -34.45 22.71 16.83
N TYR A 528 -35.29 22.40 17.82
CA TYR A 528 -35.94 21.10 18.00
C TYR A 528 -37.46 21.19 18.10
N GLY A 529 -38.00 22.28 18.67
CA GLY A 529 -39.44 22.51 18.89
C GLY A 529 -40.00 21.74 20.09
N PHE A 530 -39.70 20.44 20.20
CA PHE A 530 -40.29 19.55 21.21
C PHE A 530 -39.91 19.89 22.66
N ASN A 531 -38.90 20.74 22.90
CA ASN A 531 -38.57 21.21 24.25
C ASN A 531 -39.31 22.51 24.63
N ILE A 532 -40.02 23.14 23.70
CA ILE A 532 -40.82 24.36 23.91
C ILE A 532 -42.20 24.00 24.45
N HIS A 533 -42.57 24.59 25.58
CA HIS A 533 -43.85 24.40 26.26
C HIS A 533 -44.47 25.77 26.57
N VAL A 534 -45.68 26.05 26.06
CA VAL A 534 -46.37 27.34 26.23
C VAL A 534 -47.78 27.19 26.82
N GLY A 535 -48.16 28.11 27.71
CA GLY A 535 -49.48 28.17 28.34
C GLY A 535 -50.61 28.65 27.42
N ASP A 536 -51.77 28.97 28.00
CA ASP A 536 -52.94 29.50 27.30
C ASP A 536 -52.82 31.00 27.00
N ASN A 537 -53.33 31.42 25.84
CA ASN A 537 -53.25 32.79 25.31
C ASN A 537 -51.80 33.27 25.09
N PHE A 538 -50.90 32.39 24.69
CA PHE A 538 -49.54 32.75 24.27
C PHE A 538 -49.54 33.51 22.94
N TYR A 539 -48.81 34.63 22.87
CA TYR A 539 -48.62 35.41 21.65
C TYR A 539 -47.13 35.69 21.38
N ALA A 540 -46.64 35.33 20.19
CA ALA A 540 -45.31 35.68 19.72
C ALA A 540 -45.35 36.45 18.39
N ASN A 541 -44.78 37.65 18.39
CA ASN A 541 -44.73 38.55 17.25
C ASN A 541 -43.53 38.25 16.31
N TYR A 542 -43.49 38.89 15.14
CA TYR A 542 -42.58 38.61 14.02
C TYR A 542 -41.10 38.45 14.41
N GLY A 543 -40.42 37.45 13.87
CA GLY A 543 -38.97 37.26 14.03
C GLY A 543 -38.57 36.61 15.35
N CYS A 544 -39.48 35.91 16.02
CA CYS A 544 -39.17 35.23 17.28
C CYS A 544 -38.28 33.99 17.05
N VAL A 545 -37.27 33.81 17.90
CA VAL A 545 -36.32 32.69 17.85
C VAL A 545 -36.23 32.03 19.22
N ILE A 546 -36.37 30.70 19.29
CA ILE A 546 -36.30 29.93 20.53
C ILE A 546 -35.35 28.73 20.34
N LEU A 547 -34.10 28.86 20.79
CA LEU A 547 -33.08 27.81 20.67
C LEU A 547 -33.21 26.83 21.86
N ASP A 548 -33.76 25.64 21.60
CA ASP A 548 -34.38 24.76 22.60
C ASP A 548 -33.67 23.41 22.78
N SER A 549 -32.34 23.38 22.89
CA SER A 549 -31.60 22.16 23.29
C SER A 549 -32.08 21.55 24.62
N THR A 550 -32.57 22.35 25.56
CA THR A 550 -33.31 21.85 26.74
C THR A 550 -34.56 22.70 26.97
N LYS A 551 -35.32 22.38 28.02
CA LYS A 551 -36.69 22.84 28.20
C LYS A 551 -36.81 24.37 28.24
N VAL A 552 -37.72 24.88 27.42
CA VAL A 552 -38.25 26.25 27.51
C VAL A 552 -39.68 26.13 27.99
N THR A 553 -39.98 26.74 29.14
CA THR A 553 -41.35 26.78 29.70
C THR A 553 -41.84 28.21 29.78
N ILE A 554 -43.02 28.47 29.21
CA ILE A 554 -43.66 29.79 29.18
C ILE A 554 -45.08 29.62 29.75
N GLY A 555 -45.45 30.45 30.73
CA GLY A 555 -46.74 30.43 31.42
C GLY A 555 -47.92 30.94 30.60
N ASP A 556 -49.05 31.15 31.29
CA ASP A 556 -50.28 31.66 30.70
C ASP A 556 -50.20 33.19 30.43
N HIS A 557 -50.95 33.68 29.44
CA HIS A 557 -51.07 35.10 29.11
C HIS A 557 -49.73 35.83 28.79
N VAL A 558 -48.75 35.12 28.22
CA VAL A 558 -47.44 35.71 27.85
C VAL A 558 -47.45 36.31 26.45
N PHE A 559 -46.93 37.54 26.35
CA PHE A 559 -46.82 38.31 25.11
C PHE A 559 -45.36 38.61 24.77
N LEU A 560 -44.85 38.08 23.66
CA LEU A 560 -43.51 38.37 23.13
C LEU A 560 -43.60 39.38 21.98
N GLY A 561 -42.86 40.49 22.10
CA GLY A 561 -42.69 41.47 21.03
C GLY A 561 -41.85 40.97 19.85
N PRO A 562 -41.73 41.78 18.77
CA PRO A 562 -40.99 41.36 17.57
C PRO A 562 -39.50 41.18 17.86
N ASN A 563 -38.88 40.20 17.21
CA ASN A 563 -37.46 39.85 17.37
C ASN A 563 -37.06 39.48 18.82
N VAL A 564 -37.97 38.90 19.61
CA VAL A 564 -37.62 38.30 20.91
C VAL A 564 -36.88 36.98 20.67
N GLN A 565 -35.71 36.85 21.30
CA GLN A 565 -34.83 35.70 21.14
C GLN A 565 -34.60 35.02 22.50
N ILE A 566 -34.87 33.72 22.59
CA ILE A 566 -34.77 32.91 23.80
C ILE A 566 -33.76 31.80 23.54
N TYR A 567 -32.75 31.64 24.40
CA TYR A 567 -31.68 30.67 24.21
C TYR A 567 -31.54 29.74 25.41
N THR A 568 -31.42 28.43 25.14
CA THR A 568 -30.97 27.40 26.09
C THR A 568 -29.57 26.81 25.82
N PRO A 569 -29.01 26.75 24.58
CA PRO A 569 -27.69 26.15 24.38
C PRO A 569 -26.54 27.05 24.89
N CYS A 570 -25.48 26.40 25.36
CA CYS A 570 -24.23 26.99 25.82
C CYS A 570 -23.05 26.21 25.26
N HIS A 571 -22.00 26.91 24.83
CA HIS A 571 -20.71 26.28 24.54
C HIS A 571 -19.72 26.44 25.71
N PRO A 572 -18.74 25.53 25.85
CA PRO A 572 -17.56 25.74 26.69
C PRO A 572 -16.85 27.06 26.35
N ILE A 573 -16.45 27.81 27.38
CA ILE A 573 -15.60 29.00 27.21
C ILE A 573 -14.22 28.61 26.67
N TYR A 574 -13.66 27.52 27.21
CA TYR A 574 -12.38 26.94 26.78
C TYR A 574 -12.46 26.47 25.32
N ALA A 575 -11.67 27.12 24.45
CA ALA A 575 -11.82 26.98 23.00
C ALA A 575 -11.63 25.55 22.46
N PRO A 576 -10.62 24.75 22.87
CA PRO A 576 -10.48 23.37 22.38
C PRO A 576 -11.72 22.50 22.61
N ALA A 577 -12.31 22.53 23.81
CA ALA A 577 -13.53 21.77 24.10
C ALA A 577 -14.73 22.21 23.25
N ARG A 578 -14.86 23.51 22.94
CA ARG A 578 -15.88 23.99 22.00
C ARG A 578 -15.59 23.55 20.55
N ASN A 579 -14.32 23.55 20.15
CA ASN A 579 -13.89 23.12 18.81
C ASN A 579 -14.07 21.60 18.61
N GLU A 580 -14.09 20.81 19.68
CA GLU A 580 -14.51 19.39 19.68
C GLU A 580 -16.03 19.17 19.55
N GLY A 581 -16.81 20.25 19.38
CA GLY A 581 -18.27 20.21 19.22
C GLY A 581 -19.05 19.96 20.50
N TYR A 582 -18.44 20.14 21.68
CA TYR A 582 -19.17 20.00 22.94
C TYR A 582 -20.07 21.21 23.22
N GLU A 583 -21.25 20.90 23.73
CA GLU A 583 -22.28 21.83 24.19
C GLU A 583 -22.84 21.36 25.52
N TYR A 584 -23.55 22.24 26.20
CA TYR A 584 -24.44 21.93 27.33
C TYR A 584 -25.61 22.91 27.26
N ALA A 585 -26.71 22.62 27.93
CA ALA A 585 -27.90 23.47 27.86
C ALA A 585 -28.42 23.84 29.24
N LYS A 586 -29.14 24.96 29.35
CA LYS A 586 -29.82 25.38 30.57
C LYS A 586 -31.24 25.80 30.26
N GLU A 587 -32.18 25.31 31.06
CA GLU A 587 -33.60 25.64 30.92
C GLU A 587 -33.84 27.15 31.02
N VAL A 588 -34.92 27.61 30.38
CA VAL A 588 -35.45 28.96 30.53
C VAL A 588 -36.89 28.88 30.97
N THR A 589 -37.27 29.71 31.95
CA THR A 589 -38.63 29.75 32.50
C THR A 589 -39.16 31.17 32.42
N ILE A 590 -40.39 31.33 31.91
CA ILE A 590 -41.14 32.58 31.91
C ILE A 590 -42.48 32.29 32.59
N GLY A 591 -42.79 33.01 33.65
CA GLY A 591 -44.06 32.91 34.37
C GLY A 591 -45.25 33.48 33.60
N ASP A 592 -46.38 33.57 34.28
CA ASP A 592 -47.67 34.01 33.73
C ASP A 592 -47.80 35.53 33.67
N ASP A 593 -48.71 36.08 32.87
CA ASP A 593 -48.95 37.53 32.73
C ASP A 593 -47.68 38.34 32.34
N VAL A 594 -46.71 37.72 31.66
CA VAL A 594 -45.44 38.38 31.29
C VAL A 594 -45.53 39.08 29.93
N TRP A 595 -45.09 40.34 29.87
CA TRP A 595 -44.89 41.06 28.61
C TRP A 595 -43.40 41.30 28.35
N VAL A 596 -42.91 40.78 27.23
CA VAL A 596 -41.54 40.96 26.74
C VAL A 596 -41.55 41.94 25.56
N GLY A 597 -40.85 43.06 25.69
CA GLY A 597 -40.69 44.05 24.61
C GLY A 597 -39.89 43.52 23.42
N GLY A 598 -39.97 44.22 22.27
CA GLY A 598 -39.25 43.82 21.07
C GLY A 598 -37.72 43.85 21.21
N ASN A 599 -37.03 43.04 20.41
CA ASN A 599 -35.56 42.91 20.39
C ASN A 599 -34.93 42.54 21.75
N VAL A 600 -35.68 41.88 22.64
CA VAL A 600 -35.14 41.32 23.90
C VAL A 600 -34.44 40.00 23.63
N THR A 601 -33.34 39.76 24.34
CA THR A 601 -32.64 38.47 24.39
C THR A 601 -32.73 37.88 25.80
N ILE A 602 -33.17 36.62 25.91
CA ILE A 602 -33.22 35.86 27.17
C ILE A 602 -32.19 34.74 27.05
N VAL A 603 -31.17 34.75 27.94
CA VAL A 603 -30.00 33.84 27.84
C VAL A 603 -30.20 32.56 28.66
N PRO A 604 -29.38 31.51 28.45
CA PRO A 604 -29.58 30.21 29.10
C PRO A 604 -29.51 30.25 30.64
N GLY A 605 -30.50 29.66 31.29
CA GLY A 605 -30.62 29.66 32.75
C GLY A 605 -31.19 30.96 33.33
N ALA A 606 -32.01 31.69 32.57
CA ALA A 606 -32.77 32.83 33.06
C ALA A 606 -34.18 32.41 33.47
N HIS A 607 -34.59 32.83 34.68
CA HIS A 607 -35.93 32.61 35.22
C HIS A 607 -36.67 33.95 35.38
N ILE A 608 -37.77 34.14 34.66
CA ILE A 608 -38.63 35.33 34.75
C ILE A 608 -39.91 34.94 35.50
N GLY A 609 -40.19 35.62 36.61
CA GLY A 609 -41.40 35.44 37.41
C GLY A 609 -42.68 35.97 36.76
N SER A 610 -43.82 35.76 37.41
CA SER A 610 -45.14 36.13 36.86
C SER A 610 -45.46 37.62 37.05
N ASN A 611 -46.30 38.19 36.19
CA ASN A 611 -46.65 39.62 36.12
C ASN A 611 -45.39 40.50 36.02
N VAL A 612 -44.58 40.28 34.99
CA VAL A 612 -43.33 40.99 34.74
C VAL A 612 -43.36 41.69 33.38
N VAL A 613 -42.83 42.92 33.32
CA VAL A 613 -42.62 43.66 32.07
C VAL A 613 -41.13 43.82 31.79
N ILE A 614 -40.65 43.23 30.70
CA ILE A 614 -39.28 43.40 30.20
C ILE A 614 -39.28 44.46 29.09
N GLY A 615 -38.56 45.56 29.29
CA GLY A 615 -38.42 46.62 28.29
C GLY A 615 -37.70 46.17 27.02
N ALA A 616 -38.04 46.77 25.88
CA ALA A 616 -37.43 46.47 24.59
C ALA A 616 -35.89 46.62 24.58
N GLY A 617 -35.20 45.81 23.78
CA GLY A 617 -33.73 45.84 23.64
C GLY A 617 -32.94 45.31 24.86
N SER A 618 -33.61 44.63 25.80
CA SER A 618 -32.97 44.12 27.02
C SER A 618 -32.26 42.79 26.82
N VAL A 619 -31.24 42.52 27.64
CA VAL A 619 -30.56 41.21 27.70
C VAL A 619 -30.72 40.63 29.09
N VAL A 620 -31.61 39.66 29.25
CA VAL A 620 -31.93 39.02 30.54
C VAL A 620 -30.90 37.93 30.83
N THR A 621 -30.04 38.18 31.82
CA THR A 621 -28.85 37.33 32.14
C THR A 621 -29.02 36.51 33.43
N GLY A 622 -30.25 36.24 33.86
CA GLY A 622 -30.58 35.66 35.15
C GLY A 622 -31.87 36.24 35.72
N ASP A 623 -32.15 35.91 36.97
CA ASP A 623 -33.51 35.93 37.54
C ASP A 623 -34.15 37.32 37.64
N ILE A 624 -35.43 37.39 37.24
CA ILE A 624 -36.30 38.57 37.39
C ILE A 624 -37.51 38.15 38.25
N PRO A 625 -37.71 38.71 39.46
CA PRO A 625 -38.78 38.30 40.36
C PRO A 625 -40.15 38.87 39.95
N ASP A 626 -41.23 38.27 40.46
CA ASP A 626 -42.62 38.64 40.18
C ASP A 626 -42.94 40.14 40.38
N GLY A 627 -43.87 40.67 39.59
CA GLY A 627 -44.47 41.99 39.83
C GLY A 627 -43.52 43.17 39.59
N VAL A 628 -42.61 43.08 38.62
CA VAL A 628 -41.61 44.13 38.34
C VAL A 628 -41.58 44.59 36.89
N VAL A 629 -41.08 45.82 36.70
CA VAL A 629 -40.64 46.34 35.40
C VAL A 629 -39.11 46.33 35.39
N ALA A 630 -38.51 45.64 34.42
CA ALA A 630 -37.07 45.53 34.26
C ALA A 630 -36.65 45.86 32.82
N ALA A 631 -35.46 46.43 32.61
CA ALA A 631 -34.92 46.61 31.27
C ALA A 631 -33.38 46.77 31.26
N GLY A 632 -32.81 46.81 30.06
CA GLY A 632 -31.42 47.18 29.78
C GLY A 632 -30.52 45.99 29.38
N ASN A 633 -29.27 46.30 29.05
CA ASN A 633 -28.24 45.33 28.72
C ASN A 633 -27.02 45.55 29.64
N PRO A 634 -26.75 44.67 30.62
CA PRO A 634 -27.60 43.56 31.08
C PRO A 634 -28.88 44.08 31.77
N CYS A 635 -29.94 43.28 31.77
CA CYS A 635 -31.25 43.67 32.28
C CYS A 635 -31.22 43.90 33.81
N ARG A 636 -31.89 44.95 34.27
CA ARG A 636 -32.00 45.33 35.69
C ARG A 636 -33.42 45.74 36.03
N ILE A 637 -33.85 45.42 37.25
CA ILE A 637 -35.13 45.85 37.82
C ILE A 637 -35.11 47.38 37.93
N ILE A 638 -36.09 48.05 37.30
CA ILE A 638 -36.27 49.50 37.37
C ILE A 638 -37.16 49.84 38.57
N ARG A 639 -38.28 49.12 38.71
CA ARG A 639 -39.28 49.33 39.77
C ARG A 639 -40.21 48.13 39.90
N LYS A 640 -41.04 48.13 40.95
CA LYS A 640 -42.22 47.26 41.03
C LYS A 640 -43.39 47.79 40.21
N ILE A 641 -44.30 46.90 39.83
CA ILE A 641 -45.66 47.19 39.40
C ILE A 641 -46.51 47.46 40.64
N THR A 642 -47.47 48.39 40.54
CA THR A 642 -48.21 48.95 41.69
C THR A 642 -49.67 49.27 41.33
N ASP A 643 -50.53 49.51 42.32
CA ASP A 643 -51.90 50.01 42.09
C ASP A 643 -51.96 51.33 41.28
N GLN A 644 -50.89 52.13 41.30
CA GLN A 644 -50.80 53.32 40.44
C GLN A 644 -50.78 52.96 38.96
N ASP A 645 -50.17 51.82 38.57
CA ASP A 645 -50.17 51.34 37.18
C ASP A 645 -51.58 50.94 36.72
N LYS A 646 -52.33 50.29 37.62
CA LYS A 646 -53.75 49.96 37.42
C LYS A 646 -54.61 51.22 37.30
N GLN A 647 -54.40 52.22 38.17
CA GLN A 647 -55.14 53.48 38.08
C GLN A 647 -54.79 54.25 36.79
N ASN A 648 -53.51 54.30 36.40
CA ASN A 648 -53.04 54.90 35.15
C ASN A 648 -53.69 54.25 33.89
N TRP A 649 -54.10 52.99 33.98
CA TRP A 649 -54.84 52.29 32.92
C TRP A 649 -56.34 52.62 32.94
N LEU A 650 -56.99 52.58 34.11
CA LEU A 650 -58.40 52.96 34.25
C LEU A 650 -58.63 54.41 33.80
N ASP A 651 -57.77 55.33 34.26
CA ASP A 651 -57.76 56.73 33.86
C ASP A 651 -57.60 56.95 32.34
N LYS A 652 -57.04 55.99 31.59
CA LYS A 652 -56.99 56.05 30.12
C LYS A 652 -58.25 55.47 29.50
N LYS A 653 -58.66 54.29 29.95
CA LYS A 653 -59.83 53.56 29.44
C LYS A 653 -61.14 54.33 29.63
N GLU A 654 -61.24 55.20 30.63
CA GLU A 654 -62.40 56.10 30.82
C GLU A 654 -62.35 57.38 29.96
N LYS A 655 -61.32 57.54 29.11
CA LYS A 655 -61.16 58.67 28.17
C LYS A 655 -61.26 58.26 26.69
N GLU A 656 -61.51 56.98 26.41
CA GLU A 656 -61.69 56.38 25.08
C GLU A 656 -63.16 55.98 24.85
#